data_AF-A0A2V6P0L1-F1
#
_entry.id   AF-A0A2V6P0L1-F1
#
_cell.length_a   1.000
_cell.length_b   1.000
_cell.length_c   1.000
_cell.angle_alpha   90.00
_cell.angle_beta   90.00
_cell.angle_gamma   90.00
#
_symmetry.space_group_name_H-M   'P 1'
#
loop_
_entity.id
_entity.type
_entity.pdbx_description
1 polymer ?
#
loop_
_entity_poly.entity_id
_entity_poly.type
_entity_poly.pdbx_seq_one_letter_code
_entity_poly.pdbx_strand_id
1 'polypeptide(L)'
;MDDRLVLTGATLIDGTGAPPVSGRAVVVERDRITAVVDAARAPAGAVLRLDGLTLLPGLINCHVHLCLGGEADPVRPLIDDPLPLTALKAAIRARQTVEAGVTTVRDLGGKDYLELSLKRAIAERLIPGPRVVAAGRGICMTGGHGWWFGREADGPDDVRKAVREQLKMGADVIKIFATGGVMTPGVEPGSTQLTDEEIRAAIEEARKAGRRVAAHAQATAGIRSCVDAGISTIEHGVFLDSDLAARMKGGGVFLVPTLCAPRAIADGGEGAGIPAFMVRKARGLLETHGKSFALAARAGVPIAAGTDAGTPLNPHGTMVPELEMMVQHGLTPMDALRAATYRTRFRRGSPRHSRRSARRRRRALAGSARGGERGSGGQSADPGGGARAGDGGACGAGEGEVIMTRRLIWLVAALAALWPSTAAAAPEGRIVVAQGVDPTTLDPHFHEETPAYNVLLNIYDTLLFRDRDEKIIPWLAESWRVVTPTTWEFKLRHGVVFHNGEEFDAEAVKWSLDRLRDPELKNRQAANFRLVTSVDVVDKFTVRIVTGKPFPTLPNQLALRGAILAPRHFKGKDRAFTDRNPVGTGPYRFVRWDRDERLELSANERWWGGAPKVKTLIFRPIPEHAVRVAALQAGEIDLAVNVPPHLLPVIEKHPRLYSARAPSVRTLFIPIYTHQFDAANKPTGPVEGPTADKRVRQAILAAVNPDEIIGTVLESQAIRTATPLTAKHFGFDRALRPVRQDPARAERLLAESGFPTGIDLTLNSPDGRYLKDKEVAEAVAGQLTKAGIRTRVRTWEWTTYLNQLVYVHKAKPMNLIGWGNTTWDADGTLVPLWRSGNPLANYHSPEFDSLVDEAQTSLDAVRRQEIYAKALRLLLDDGALLPLYQQMDLYGVNKRVSFQALSSERIVGAWLGIRPGP
;
A
#
# COMPACT_ATOMS: atom_id res chain seq x y z
N MET A 1 32.09 -29.79 -5.22
CA MET A 1 31.12 -30.75 -5.79
C MET A 1 30.70 -30.22 -7.14
N ASP A 2 30.42 -31.10 -8.11
CA ASP A 2 30.13 -30.67 -9.48
C ASP A 2 28.70 -30.11 -9.58
N ASP A 3 28.61 -28.80 -9.85
CA ASP A 3 27.38 -28.01 -9.88
C ASP A 3 26.66 -28.17 -11.25
N ARG A 4 26.48 -29.44 -11.65
CA ARG A 4 25.91 -29.87 -12.94
C ARG A 4 24.56 -30.55 -12.74
N LEU A 5 23.53 -29.97 -13.34
CA LEU A 5 22.17 -30.49 -13.42
C LEU A 5 21.88 -31.00 -14.85
N VAL A 6 21.25 -32.16 -14.96
CA VAL A 6 20.90 -32.82 -16.22
C VAL A 6 19.39 -33.01 -16.26
N LEU A 7 18.72 -32.26 -17.13
CA LEU A 7 17.26 -32.39 -17.35
C LEU A 7 17.02 -33.42 -18.45
N THR A 8 16.20 -34.44 -18.21
CA THR A 8 15.95 -35.53 -19.16
C THR A 8 14.50 -36.05 -19.09
N GLY A 9 14.09 -36.91 -20.02
CA GLY A 9 12.74 -37.52 -20.07
C GLY A 9 11.64 -36.64 -20.68
N ALA A 10 11.80 -35.32 -20.66
CA ALA A 10 10.86 -34.39 -21.31
C ALA A 10 10.92 -34.46 -22.85
N THR A 11 9.81 -34.07 -23.48
CA THR A 11 9.78 -33.65 -24.88
C THR A 11 10.38 -32.25 -24.99
N LEU A 12 11.47 -32.08 -25.73
CA LEU A 12 12.18 -30.80 -25.85
C LEU A 12 11.68 -29.99 -27.06
N ILE A 13 11.30 -28.74 -26.83
CA ILE A 13 11.15 -27.70 -27.84
C ILE A 13 12.33 -26.74 -27.67
N ASP A 14 13.26 -26.67 -28.63
CA ASP A 14 14.47 -25.84 -28.53
C ASP A 14 14.23 -24.33 -28.82
N GLY A 15 12.97 -23.96 -29.09
CA GLY A 15 12.53 -22.62 -29.46
C GLY A 15 12.82 -22.22 -30.92
N THR A 16 13.65 -22.96 -31.68
CA THR A 16 14.06 -22.54 -33.04
C THR A 16 12.91 -22.50 -34.05
N GLY A 17 11.81 -23.19 -33.75
CA GLY A 17 10.72 -23.53 -34.67
C GLY A 17 10.83 -24.95 -35.25
N ALA A 18 11.84 -25.74 -34.86
CA ALA A 18 11.93 -27.15 -35.20
C ALA A 18 10.83 -27.99 -34.51
N PRO A 19 10.47 -29.17 -35.05
CA PRO A 19 9.56 -30.10 -34.38
C PRO A 19 10.07 -30.51 -32.98
N PRO A 20 9.18 -30.80 -32.01
CA PRO A 20 9.58 -31.26 -30.69
C PRO A 20 10.36 -32.58 -30.76
N VAL A 21 11.39 -32.75 -29.91
CA VAL A 21 12.25 -33.95 -29.89
C VAL A 21 12.31 -34.61 -28.53
N SER A 22 12.03 -35.90 -28.46
CA SER A 22 12.18 -36.73 -27.25
C SER A 22 13.59 -37.36 -27.17
N GLY A 23 13.93 -37.97 -26.03
CA GLY A 23 15.19 -38.72 -25.87
C GLY A 23 16.46 -37.83 -25.79
N ARG A 24 16.29 -36.53 -25.58
CA ARG A 24 17.38 -35.56 -25.35
C ARG A 24 17.58 -35.32 -23.85
N ALA A 25 18.77 -34.86 -23.50
CA ALA A 25 19.06 -34.28 -22.19
C ALA A 25 19.63 -32.86 -22.35
N VAL A 26 19.24 -31.95 -21.45
CA VAL A 26 19.76 -30.57 -21.36
C VAL A 26 20.70 -30.51 -20.17
N VAL A 27 21.96 -30.17 -20.42
CA VAL A 27 23.01 -30.06 -19.40
C VAL A 27 23.12 -28.61 -18.96
N VAL A 28 23.01 -28.37 -17.66
CA VAL A 28 23.10 -27.07 -17.01
C VAL A 28 24.27 -27.07 -16.02
N GLU A 29 25.15 -26.08 -16.13
CA GLU A 29 26.26 -25.86 -15.20
C GLU A 29 26.31 -24.37 -14.83
N ARG A 30 26.41 -24.04 -13.54
CA ARG A 30 26.59 -22.65 -13.05
C ARG A 30 25.66 -21.63 -13.72
N ASP A 31 24.35 -21.87 -13.59
CA ASP A 31 23.24 -21.08 -14.18
C ASP A 31 23.21 -21.00 -15.72
N ARG A 32 23.88 -21.92 -16.45
CA ARG A 32 23.93 -21.92 -17.92
C ARG A 32 23.66 -23.30 -18.52
N ILE A 33 22.81 -23.34 -19.55
CA ILE A 33 22.75 -24.50 -20.45
C ILE A 33 24.08 -24.56 -21.22
N THR A 34 24.86 -25.62 -21.01
CA THR A 34 26.15 -25.83 -21.66
C THR A 34 26.06 -26.75 -22.87
N ALA A 35 25.14 -27.73 -22.85
CA ALA A 35 24.90 -28.63 -23.96
C ALA A 35 23.44 -29.13 -24.03
N VAL A 36 23.03 -29.54 -25.23
CA VAL A 36 21.86 -30.39 -25.47
C VAL A 36 22.37 -31.62 -26.21
N VAL A 37 22.15 -32.81 -25.65
CA VAL A 37 22.73 -34.08 -26.13
C VAL A 37 21.68 -35.18 -26.20
N ASP A 38 22.02 -36.32 -26.78
CA ASP A 38 21.23 -37.55 -26.62
C ASP A 38 21.24 -37.95 -25.13
N ALA A 39 20.10 -38.37 -24.56
CA ALA A 39 20.01 -38.69 -23.13
C ALA A 39 20.98 -39.82 -22.71
N ALA A 40 21.19 -40.81 -23.59
CA ALA A 40 22.17 -41.89 -23.40
C ALA A 40 23.65 -41.44 -23.51
N ARG A 41 23.89 -40.15 -23.78
CA ARG A 41 25.22 -39.51 -23.85
C ARG A 41 25.34 -38.32 -22.89
N ALA A 42 24.45 -38.21 -21.92
CA ALA A 42 24.51 -37.15 -20.92
C ALA A 42 25.74 -37.33 -19.99
N PRO A 43 26.51 -36.28 -19.71
CA PRO A 43 27.60 -36.33 -18.72
C PRO A 43 27.04 -36.53 -17.31
N ALA A 44 27.82 -37.18 -16.44
CA ALA A 44 27.43 -37.43 -15.05
C ALA A 44 27.22 -36.11 -14.27
N GLY A 45 26.12 -36.05 -13.52
CA GLY A 45 25.68 -34.91 -12.71
C GLY A 45 24.38 -35.24 -11.98
N ALA A 46 23.78 -34.28 -11.28
CA ALA A 46 22.46 -34.46 -10.68
C ALA A 46 21.39 -34.57 -11.80
N VAL A 47 20.62 -35.66 -11.82
CA VAL A 47 19.61 -35.89 -12.88
C VAL A 47 18.22 -35.51 -12.38
N LEU A 48 17.52 -34.65 -13.11
CA LEU A 48 16.09 -34.39 -12.93
C LEU A 48 15.32 -35.00 -14.11
N ARG A 49 14.50 -36.02 -13.82
CA ARG A 49 13.59 -36.62 -14.79
C ARG A 49 12.30 -35.81 -14.88
N LEU A 50 11.88 -35.54 -16.11
CA LEU A 50 10.74 -34.70 -16.48
C LEU A 50 9.80 -35.47 -17.43
N ASP A 51 9.64 -36.78 -17.18
CA ASP A 51 8.88 -37.67 -18.06
C ASP A 51 7.41 -37.23 -18.19
N GLY A 52 6.91 -37.22 -19.43
CA GLY A 52 5.55 -36.75 -19.76
C GLY A 52 5.39 -35.22 -19.77
N LEU A 53 6.43 -34.45 -19.43
CA LEU A 53 6.43 -32.99 -19.52
C LEU A 53 7.04 -32.50 -20.85
N THR A 54 6.77 -31.23 -21.19
CA THR A 54 7.46 -30.51 -22.27
C THR A 54 8.45 -29.52 -21.67
N LEU A 55 9.70 -29.54 -22.15
CA LEU A 55 10.77 -28.63 -21.77
C LEU A 55 11.00 -27.62 -22.90
N LEU A 56 11.09 -26.34 -22.56
CA LEU A 56 11.31 -25.24 -23.50
C LEU A 56 12.20 -24.14 -22.87
N PRO A 57 12.85 -23.29 -23.68
CA PRO A 57 13.46 -22.05 -23.19
C PRO A 57 12.43 -21.20 -22.43
N GLY A 58 12.82 -20.68 -21.26
CA GLY A 58 11.96 -19.83 -20.45
C GLY A 58 11.52 -18.57 -21.22
N LEU A 59 10.23 -18.26 -21.16
CA LEU A 59 9.55 -17.32 -22.04
C LEU A 59 10.07 -15.87 -21.90
N ILE A 60 9.89 -15.09 -22.97
CA ILE A 60 10.32 -13.70 -23.11
C ILE A 60 9.09 -12.83 -23.39
N ASN A 61 8.70 -11.98 -22.44
CA ASN A 61 7.59 -11.04 -22.62
C ASN A 61 8.12 -9.69 -23.11
N CYS A 62 7.83 -9.30 -24.35
CA CYS A 62 8.35 -8.07 -24.94
C CYS A 62 7.55 -6.80 -24.60
N HIS A 63 6.46 -6.84 -23.82
CA HIS A 63 5.78 -5.63 -23.36
C HIS A 63 5.15 -5.89 -21.99
N VAL A 64 5.63 -5.21 -20.95
CA VAL A 64 5.02 -5.18 -19.61
C VAL A 64 5.22 -3.80 -18.98
N HIS A 65 4.47 -3.54 -17.91
CA HIS A 65 4.68 -2.43 -16.99
C HIS A 65 4.63 -2.96 -15.54
N LEU A 66 5.79 -3.28 -14.93
CA LEU A 66 5.86 -3.88 -13.58
C LEU A 66 5.33 -2.94 -12.47
N CYS A 67 5.35 -1.63 -12.73
CA CYS A 67 4.77 -0.61 -11.84
C CYS A 67 3.22 -0.65 -11.81
N LEU A 68 2.58 -1.17 -12.85
CA LEU A 68 1.13 -1.40 -12.96
C LEU A 68 0.80 -2.87 -12.61
N GLY A 69 -0.40 -3.18 -12.10
CA GLY A 69 -0.73 -4.54 -11.63
C GLY A 69 -1.82 -5.28 -12.37
N GLY A 70 -2.57 -4.62 -13.24
CA GLY A 70 -3.75 -5.20 -13.89
C GLY A 70 -5.02 -5.12 -13.05
N GLU A 71 -5.05 -4.23 -12.06
CA GLU A 71 -6.26 -3.77 -11.37
C GLU A 71 -7.28 -3.18 -12.38
N ALA A 72 -8.57 -3.05 -12.03
CA ALA A 72 -9.61 -2.59 -12.96
C ALA A 72 -9.42 -1.14 -13.45
N ASP A 73 -8.91 -0.27 -12.58
CA ASP A 73 -8.18 0.95 -12.98
C ASP A 73 -6.78 0.83 -12.37
N PRO A 74 -5.75 0.45 -13.15
CA PRO A 74 -4.38 0.32 -12.66
C PRO A 74 -3.64 1.68 -12.73
N VAL A 75 -4.18 2.68 -13.45
CA VAL A 75 -3.65 4.06 -13.45
C VAL A 75 -3.86 4.69 -12.08
N ARG A 76 -5.01 4.43 -11.44
CA ARG A 76 -5.33 5.00 -10.13
C ARG A 76 -4.31 4.62 -9.03
N PRO A 77 -3.96 3.34 -8.79
CA PRO A 77 -2.83 2.99 -7.92
C PRO A 77 -1.48 3.51 -8.42
N LEU A 78 -1.23 3.57 -9.73
CA LEU A 78 0.05 4.13 -10.22
C LEU A 78 0.21 5.61 -9.86
N ILE A 79 -0.87 6.37 -9.77
CA ILE A 79 -0.84 7.76 -9.29
C ILE A 79 -0.75 7.79 -7.76
N ASP A 80 -1.73 7.18 -7.08
CA ASP A 80 -1.94 7.30 -5.63
C ASP A 80 -0.89 6.58 -4.77
N ASP A 81 -0.33 5.44 -5.21
CA ASP A 81 0.65 4.69 -4.42
C ASP A 81 1.93 5.53 -4.20
N PRO A 82 2.41 5.68 -2.96
CA PRO A 82 3.74 6.21 -2.71
C PRO A 82 4.79 5.23 -3.25
N LEU A 83 5.89 5.75 -3.83
CA LEU A 83 6.91 4.95 -4.52
C LEU A 83 7.39 3.68 -3.77
N PRO A 84 7.57 3.67 -2.43
CA PRO A 84 7.92 2.45 -1.71
C PRO A 84 6.87 1.33 -1.81
N LEU A 85 5.58 1.67 -1.83
CA LEU A 85 4.50 0.70 -2.02
C LEU A 85 4.45 0.21 -3.47
N THR A 86 4.63 1.11 -4.45
CA THR A 86 4.80 0.72 -5.86
C THR A 86 5.97 -0.25 -6.03
N ALA A 87 7.07 -0.06 -5.29
CA ALA A 87 8.26 -0.92 -5.35
C ALA A 87 8.00 -2.33 -4.80
N LEU A 88 7.31 -2.45 -3.67
CA LEU A 88 6.91 -3.74 -3.11
C LEU A 88 5.93 -4.48 -4.05
N LYS A 89 4.92 -3.79 -4.57
CA LYS A 89 3.99 -4.36 -5.56
C LYS A 89 4.72 -4.81 -6.83
N ALA A 90 5.66 -4.01 -7.35
CA ALA A 90 6.46 -4.36 -8.53
C ALA A 90 7.38 -5.57 -8.29
N ALA A 91 7.95 -5.73 -7.09
CA ALA A 91 8.72 -6.92 -6.73
C ALA A 91 7.87 -8.20 -6.66
N ILE A 92 6.64 -8.12 -6.15
CA ILE A 92 5.68 -9.24 -6.16
C ILE A 92 5.34 -9.64 -7.60
N ARG A 93 5.03 -8.66 -8.47
CA ARG A 93 4.71 -8.87 -9.89
C ARG A 93 5.89 -9.46 -10.68
N ALA A 94 7.12 -9.01 -10.38
CA ALA A 94 8.34 -9.60 -10.94
C ALA A 94 8.51 -11.07 -10.50
N ARG A 95 8.28 -11.39 -9.22
CA ARG A 95 8.33 -12.77 -8.72
C ARG A 95 7.29 -13.66 -9.42
N GLN A 96 6.02 -13.25 -9.45
CA GLN A 96 4.92 -13.95 -10.15
C GLN A 96 5.27 -14.24 -11.61
N THR A 97 5.91 -13.29 -12.29
CA THR A 97 6.32 -13.41 -13.69
C THR A 97 7.35 -14.51 -13.92
N VAL A 98 8.39 -14.61 -13.07
CA VAL A 98 9.40 -15.68 -13.22
C VAL A 98 8.89 -17.05 -12.76
N GLU A 99 8.02 -17.09 -11.75
CA GLU A 99 7.34 -18.32 -11.30
C GLU A 99 6.41 -18.88 -12.39
N ALA A 100 5.81 -18.03 -13.22
CA ALA A 100 5.06 -18.40 -14.42
C ALA A 100 5.93 -18.81 -15.63
N GLY A 101 7.24 -19.03 -15.45
CA GLY A 101 8.16 -19.45 -16.50
C GLY A 101 8.61 -18.34 -17.47
N VAL A 102 8.20 -17.09 -17.26
CA VAL A 102 8.64 -15.93 -18.06
C VAL A 102 9.96 -15.42 -17.48
N THR A 103 11.08 -15.89 -18.03
CA THR A 103 12.43 -15.61 -17.48
C THR A 103 13.04 -14.28 -17.92
N THR A 104 12.41 -13.58 -18.86
CA THR A 104 12.87 -12.28 -19.39
C THR A 104 11.68 -11.40 -19.69
N VAL A 105 11.75 -10.12 -19.33
CA VAL A 105 10.74 -9.12 -19.68
C VAL A 105 11.38 -7.87 -20.28
N ARG A 106 10.65 -7.19 -21.18
CA ARG A 106 10.96 -5.81 -21.57
C ARG A 106 9.90 -4.89 -20.95
N ASP A 107 10.29 -4.18 -19.90
CA ASP A 107 9.45 -3.15 -19.28
C ASP A 107 9.54 -1.90 -20.14
N LEU A 108 8.39 -1.40 -20.57
CA LEU A 108 8.28 -0.26 -21.49
C LEU A 108 7.72 1.00 -20.82
N GLY A 109 7.75 1.08 -19.50
CA GLY A 109 7.53 2.35 -18.80
C GLY A 109 7.37 2.21 -17.29
N GLY A 110 8.35 2.72 -16.54
CA GLY A 110 8.32 2.79 -15.08
C GLY A 110 7.85 4.14 -14.53
N LYS A 111 7.34 4.12 -13.29
CA LYS A 111 7.17 5.33 -12.46
C LYS A 111 8.54 5.71 -11.88
N ASP A 112 9.04 6.89 -12.20
CA ASP A 112 10.27 7.49 -11.64
C ASP A 112 11.50 6.54 -11.56
N TYR A 113 11.78 5.81 -12.65
CA TYR A 113 12.93 4.91 -12.80
C TYR A 113 12.96 3.73 -11.80
N LEU A 114 11.82 3.43 -11.15
CA LEU A 114 11.67 2.35 -10.18
C LEU A 114 11.99 0.97 -10.79
N GLU A 115 11.67 0.77 -12.07
CA GLU A 115 11.90 -0.49 -12.79
C GLU A 115 13.38 -0.72 -13.10
N LEU A 116 14.18 0.34 -13.20
CA LEU A 116 15.66 0.26 -13.28
C LEU A 116 16.27 -0.14 -11.91
N SER A 117 15.71 0.36 -10.81
CA SER A 117 16.08 -0.08 -9.46
C SER A 117 15.69 -1.54 -9.21
N LEU A 118 14.49 -1.95 -9.66
CA LEU A 118 13.99 -3.33 -9.57
C LEU A 118 14.85 -4.30 -10.39
N LYS A 119 15.16 -3.93 -11.65
CA LYS A 119 16.12 -4.63 -12.51
C LYS A 119 17.45 -4.86 -11.81
N ARG A 120 17.98 -3.84 -11.12
CA ARG A 120 19.24 -3.94 -10.36
C ARG A 120 19.10 -4.93 -9.21
N ALA A 121 18.04 -4.83 -8.40
CA ALA A 121 17.81 -5.74 -7.27
C ALA A 121 17.69 -7.21 -7.71
N ILE A 122 17.04 -7.50 -8.84
CA ILE A 122 16.97 -8.85 -9.42
C ILE A 122 18.36 -9.30 -9.92
N ALA A 123 19.11 -8.44 -10.60
CA ALA A 123 20.45 -8.75 -11.10
C ALA A 123 21.47 -9.00 -9.98
N GLU A 124 21.33 -8.30 -8.84
CA GLU A 124 22.11 -8.49 -7.61
C GLU A 124 21.57 -9.63 -6.72
N ARG A 125 20.55 -10.38 -7.19
CA ARG A 125 19.88 -11.50 -6.49
C ARG A 125 19.24 -11.15 -5.14
N LEU A 126 18.91 -9.88 -4.91
CA LEU A 126 18.23 -9.42 -3.69
C LEU A 126 16.76 -9.86 -3.64
N ILE A 127 16.13 -10.05 -4.81
CA ILE A 127 14.75 -10.54 -4.97
C ILE A 127 14.66 -11.49 -6.18
N PRO A 128 13.74 -12.47 -6.19
CA PRO A 128 13.45 -13.27 -7.37
C PRO A 128 12.71 -12.45 -8.44
N GLY A 129 13.05 -12.66 -9.71
CA GLY A 129 12.35 -12.03 -10.83
C GLY A 129 12.97 -12.37 -12.20
N PRO A 130 12.31 -11.96 -13.30
CA PRO A 130 12.84 -12.10 -14.66
C PRO A 130 14.04 -11.19 -14.91
N ARG A 131 14.82 -11.50 -15.94
CA ARG A 131 15.78 -10.54 -16.51
C ARG A 131 15.00 -9.37 -17.12
N VAL A 132 15.07 -8.19 -16.49
CA VAL A 132 14.39 -6.97 -16.96
C VAL A 132 15.25 -6.20 -17.97
N VAL A 133 14.67 -5.88 -19.12
CA VAL A 133 15.17 -4.92 -20.11
C VAL A 133 14.30 -3.66 -19.98
N ALA A 134 14.83 -2.60 -19.39
CA ALA A 134 14.03 -1.45 -18.93
C ALA A 134 14.13 -0.23 -19.85
N ALA A 135 13.04 0.55 -19.95
CA ALA A 135 12.94 1.72 -20.82
C ALA A 135 13.15 3.09 -20.13
N GLY A 136 13.08 3.17 -18.80
CA GLY A 136 12.91 4.44 -18.09
C GLY A 136 11.47 4.96 -18.18
N ARG A 137 11.31 6.28 -18.09
CA ARG A 137 10.05 6.98 -18.36
C ARG A 137 9.88 7.13 -19.87
N GLY A 138 8.82 6.54 -20.43
CA GLY A 138 8.56 6.57 -21.87
C GLY A 138 8.23 7.99 -22.37
N ILE A 139 8.75 8.38 -23.53
CA ILE A 139 8.70 9.77 -24.01
C ILE A 139 7.41 10.03 -24.78
N CYS A 140 6.68 11.07 -24.42
CA CYS A 140 5.40 11.47 -25.02
C CYS A 140 5.40 12.99 -25.26
N MET A 141 4.49 13.52 -26.08
CA MET A 141 4.19 14.96 -26.08
C MET A 141 3.48 15.37 -24.76
N THR A 142 3.45 16.64 -24.42
CA THR A 142 2.67 17.16 -23.28
C THR A 142 1.17 16.82 -23.42
N GLY A 143 0.57 16.25 -22.38
CA GLY A 143 -0.80 15.69 -22.40
C GLY A 143 -0.96 14.41 -23.24
N GLY A 144 0.13 13.85 -23.78
CA GLY A 144 0.14 12.68 -24.65
C GLY A 144 -0.21 11.36 -23.96
N HIS A 145 -0.21 10.26 -24.71
CA HIS A 145 -0.49 8.95 -24.13
C HIS A 145 0.60 8.56 -23.11
N GLY A 146 0.17 8.19 -21.90
CA GLY A 146 1.07 7.83 -20.79
C GLY A 146 1.68 9.00 -20.02
N TRP A 147 1.25 10.25 -20.23
CA TRP A 147 1.87 11.44 -19.62
C TRP A 147 2.11 11.36 -18.10
N TRP A 148 1.20 10.74 -17.33
CA TRP A 148 1.27 10.65 -15.86
C TRP A 148 2.41 9.77 -15.31
N PHE A 149 3.14 9.03 -16.15
CA PHE A 149 4.38 8.34 -15.79
C PHE A 149 5.52 8.56 -16.80
N GLY A 150 5.17 8.89 -18.05
CA GLY A 150 6.12 9.20 -19.10
C GLY A 150 6.94 10.46 -18.83
N ARG A 151 7.84 10.77 -19.76
CA ARG A 151 8.54 12.06 -19.83
C ARG A 151 7.90 12.84 -20.97
N GLU A 152 6.99 13.75 -20.63
CA GLU A 152 6.44 14.74 -21.56
C GLU A 152 7.59 15.59 -22.13
N ALA A 153 7.71 15.70 -23.45
CA ALA A 153 8.76 16.44 -24.14
C ALA A 153 8.24 16.91 -25.51
N ASP A 154 8.32 18.21 -25.75
CA ASP A 154 7.81 18.84 -26.98
C ASP A 154 8.95 19.44 -27.81
N GLY A 155 8.94 19.18 -29.11
CA GLY A 155 9.99 19.57 -30.05
C GLY A 155 11.18 18.60 -30.08
N PRO A 156 11.85 18.46 -31.24
CA PRO A 156 12.86 17.42 -31.45
C PRO A 156 14.05 17.50 -30.47
N ASP A 157 14.48 18.69 -30.07
CA ASP A 157 15.63 18.84 -29.16
C ASP A 157 15.31 18.51 -27.70
N ASP A 158 14.10 18.79 -27.20
CA ASP A 158 13.72 18.32 -25.87
C ASP A 158 13.45 16.81 -25.85
N VAL A 159 13.02 16.23 -26.98
CA VAL A 159 12.99 14.77 -27.17
C VAL A 159 14.41 14.16 -27.18
N ARG A 160 15.42 14.80 -27.80
CA ARG A 160 16.83 14.37 -27.63
C ARG A 160 17.28 14.44 -26.18
N LYS A 161 16.90 15.50 -25.45
CA LYS A 161 17.18 15.66 -24.02
C LYS A 161 16.49 14.58 -23.18
N ALA A 162 15.22 14.28 -23.43
CA ALA A 162 14.47 13.20 -22.78
C ALA A 162 15.10 11.81 -23.02
N VAL A 163 15.61 11.54 -24.23
CA VAL A 163 16.39 10.32 -24.50
C VAL A 163 17.69 10.31 -23.70
N ARG A 164 18.44 11.42 -23.64
CA ARG A 164 19.67 11.53 -22.83
C ARG A 164 19.39 11.33 -21.33
N GLU A 165 18.25 11.78 -20.83
CA GLU A 165 17.79 11.54 -19.45
C GLU A 165 17.60 10.02 -19.19
N GLN A 166 16.90 9.29 -20.07
CA GLN A 166 16.73 7.84 -19.92
C GLN A 166 18.06 7.08 -20.03
N LEU A 167 18.93 7.49 -20.97
CA LEU A 167 20.26 6.91 -21.15
C LEU A 167 21.16 7.13 -19.93
N LYS A 168 21.11 8.33 -19.32
CA LYS A 168 21.85 8.67 -18.09
C LYS A 168 21.45 7.77 -16.92
N MET A 169 20.16 7.44 -16.80
CA MET A 169 19.64 6.54 -15.76
C MET A 169 19.90 5.04 -16.06
N GLY A 170 20.43 4.71 -17.24
CA GLY A 170 20.88 3.35 -17.57
C GLY A 170 19.87 2.49 -18.35
N ALA A 171 18.85 3.11 -18.98
CA ALA A 171 17.86 2.42 -19.81
C ALA A 171 18.49 1.55 -20.91
N ASP A 172 17.88 0.40 -21.20
CA ASP A 172 18.37 -0.55 -22.21
C ASP A 172 17.82 -0.32 -23.61
N VAL A 173 16.61 0.21 -23.63
CA VAL A 173 15.78 0.55 -24.78
C VAL A 173 15.16 1.92 -24.47
N ILE A 174 14.67 2.63 -25.49
CA ILE A 174 13.86 3.83 -25.31
C ILE A 174 12.43 3.50 -25.71
N LYS A 175 11.43 3.94 -24.93
CA LYS A 175 10.01 3.95 -25.34
C LYS A 175 9.65 5.35 -25.82
N ILE A 176 8.90 5.44 -26.93
CA ILE A 176 8.19 6.65 -27.35
C ILE A 176 6.70 6.36 -27.53
N PHE A 177 5.87 7.38 -27.36
CA PHE A 177 4.43 7.36 -27.62
C PHE A 177 4.12 8.19 -28.87
N ALA A 178 4.15 7.55 -30.03
CA ALA A 178 3.95 8.20 -31.33
C ALA A 178 2.47 8.45 -31.66
N THR A 179 1.54 7.77 -30.97
CA THR A 179 0.10 7.92 -31.13
C THR A 179 -0.60 7.91 -29.78
N GLY A 180 -1.86 8.33 -29.76
CA GLY A 180 -2.76 8.10 -28.65
C GLY A 180 -2.98 6.60 -28.34
N GLY A 181 -3.73 6.32 -27.28
CA GLY A 181 -3.99 4.96 -26.81
C GLY A 181 -5.18 4.87 -25.85
N VAL A 182 -5.45 3.65 -25.38
CA VAL A 182 -6.70 3.31 -24.68
C VAL A 182 -6.80 3.95 -23.29
N MET A 183 -5.74 3.88 -22.48
CA MET A 183 -5.80 4.23 -21.05
C MET A 183 -5.74 5.73 -20.74
N THR A 184 -5.48 6.61 -21.71
CA THR A 184 -5.43 8.06 -21.47
C THR A 184 -6.77 8.73 -21.76
N PRO A 185 -7.34 9.50 -20.81
CA PRO A 185 -8.47 10.38 -21.09
C PRO A 185 -8.11 11.43 -22.15
N GLY A 186 -9.04 11.81 -23.02
CA GLY A 186 -8.88 12.94 -23.94
C GLY A 186 -8.04 12.71 -25.22
N VAL A 187 -7.29 11.60 -25.34
CA VAL A 187 -6.52 11.27 -26.57
C VAL A 187 -7.01 9.97 -27.20
N GLU A 188 -7.09 9.87 -28.53
CA GLU A 188 -7.63 8.68 -29.19
C GLU A 188 -6.55 7.79 -29.86
N PRO A 189 -6.71 6.46 -29.87
CA PRO A 189 -5.81 5.51 -30.53
C PRO A 189 -5.47 5.83 -32.01
N GLY A 190 -6.43 6.43 -32.73
CA GLY A 190 -6.27 6.83 -34.14
C GLY A 190 -5.50 8.15 -34.34
N SER A 191 -5.16 8.88 -33.28
CA SER A 191 -4.45 10.17 -33.36
C SER A 191 -2.94 9.99 -33.30
N THR A 192 -2.21 10.50 -34.30
CA THR A 192 -0.77 10.77 -34.17
C THR A 192 -0.52 11.78 -33.05
N GLN A 193 0.63 11.69 -32.38
CA GLN A 193 1.03 12.59 -31.30
C GLN A 193 2.40 13.22 -31.58
N LEU A 194 3.49 12.45 -31.46
CA LEU A 194 4.82 12.94 -31.83
C LEU A 194 4.93 13.10 -33.36
N THR A 195 5.60 14.18 -33.77
CA THR A 195 5.95 14.50 -35.15
C THR A 195 7.07 13.62 -35.70
N ASP A 196 7.19 13.58 -37.03
CA ASP A 196 8.30 12.94 -37.74
C ASP A 196 9.68 13.39 -37.26
N GLU A 197 9.83 14.66 -36.87
CA GLU A 197 11.10 15.22 -36.39
C GLU A 197 11.44 14.73 -34.98
N GLU A 198 10.47 14.69 -34.07
CA GLU A 198 10.63 14.16 -32.71
C GLU A 198 10.91 12.65 -32.73
N ILE A 199 10.15 11.88 -33.52
CA ILE A 199 10.36 10.44 -33.70
C ILE A 199 11.77 10.16 -34.24
N ARG A 200 12.21 10.91 -35.26
CA ARG A 200 13.57 10.81 -35.82
C ARG A 200 14.63 11.22 -34.81
N ALA A 201 14.41 12.30 -34.07
CA ALA A 201 15.33 12.80 -33.06
C ALA A 201 15.55 11.78 -31.92
N ALA A 202 14.49 11.12 -31.44
CA ALA A 202 14.57 10.06 -30.45
C ALA A 202 15.39 8.86 -30.96
N ILE A 203 15.10 8.40 -32.19
CA ILE A 203 15.77 7.26 -32.81
C ILE A 203 17.25 7.54 -33.08
N GLU A 204 17.60 8.73 -33.55
CA GLU A 204 18.99 9.16 -33.73
C GLU A 204 19.77 9.20 -32.42
N GLU A 205 19.20 9.79 -31.37
CA GLU A 205 19.91 9.95 -30.10
C GLU A 205 20.10 8.61 -29.37
N ALA A 206 19.09 7.73 -29.41
CA ALA A 206 19.21 6.36 -28.92
C ALA A 206 20.27 5.55 -29.70
N ARG A 207 20.32 5.73 -31.02
CA ARG A 207 21.28 5.06 -31.92
C ARG A 207 22.72 5.48 -31.66
N LYS A 208 22.99 6.73 -31.26
CA LYS A 208 24.33 7.20 -30.81
C LYS A 208 24.84 6.40 -29.61
N ALA A 209 23.96 6.09 -28.66
CA ALA A 209 24.26 5.25 -27.49
C ALA A 209 24.14 3.73 -27.76
N GLY A 210 23.97 3.31 -29.01
CA GLY A 210 23.82 1.90 -29.40
C GLY A 210 22.55 1.23 -28.86
N ARG A 211 21.54 2.02 -28.45
CA ARG A 211 20.24 1.52 -27.97
C ARG A 211 19.23 1.44 -29.12
N ARG A 212 18.11 0.76 -28.85
CA ARG A 212 16.97 0.63 -29.76
C ARG A 212 15.79 1.44 -29.23
N VAL A 213 14.82 1.73 -30.10
CA VAL A 213 13.59 2.46 -29.75
C VAL A 213 12.36 1.62 -30.08
N ALA A 214 11.43 1.57 -29.13
CA ALA A 214 10.12 0.96 -29.21
C ALA A 214 9.06 2.06 -29.27
N ALA A 215 8.13 2.00 -30.22
CA ALA A 215 7.05 2.97 -30.33
C ALA A 215 5.70 2.34 -29.98
N HIS A 216 5.00 2.94 -29.02
CA HIS A 216 3.54 2.85 -28.99
C HIS A 216 3.01 3.58 -30.22
N ALA A 217 2.50 2.82 -31.18
CA ALA A 217 1.98 3.35 -32.43
C ALA A 217 0.80 2.49 -32.91
N GLN A 218 -0.42 3.02 -32.72
CA GLN A 218 -1.65 2.34 -33.11
C GLN A 218 -2.17 2.86 -34.46
N ALA A 219 -2.22 4.18 -34.64
CA ALA A 219 -2.64 4.84 -35.89
C ALA A 219 -1.68 4.62 -37.06
N THR A 220 -2.23 4.41 -38.26
CA THR A 220 -1.49 4.18 -39.52
C THR A 220 -0.43 5.23 -39.81
N ALA A 221 -0.75 6.51 -39.57
CA ALA A 221 0.19 7.62 -39.78
C ALA A 221 1.38 7.57 -38.80
N GLY A 222 1.16 7.39 -37.50
CA GLY A 222 2.24 7.26 -36.52
C GLY A 222 3.10 5.99 -36.74
N ILE A 223 2.49 4.88 -37.15
CA ILE A 223 3.24 3.67 -37.57
C ILE A 223 4.14 4.00 -38.77
N ARG A 224 3.62 4.73 -39.77
CA ARG A 224 4.39 5.20 -40.94
C ARG A 224 5.58 6.05 -40.50
N SER A 225 5.37 7.15 -39.77
CA SER A 225 6.45 8.00 -39.24
C SER A 225 7.54 7.22 -38.49
N CYS A 226 7.16 6.24 -37.67
CA CYS A 226 8.11 5.37 -36.97
C CYS A 226 8.88 4.41 -37.91
N VAL A 227 8.21 3.77 -38.87
CA VAL A 227 8.87 2.90 -39.86
C VAL A 227 9.82 3.70 -40.75
N ASP A 228 9.40 4.88 -41.21
CA ASP A 228 10.18 5.81 -42.04
C ASP A 228 11.45 6.33 -41.32
N ALA A 229 11.37 6.58 -40.01
CA ALA A 229 12.53 6.96 -39.19
C ALA A 229 13.45 5.77 -38.79
N GLY A 230 13.03 4.52 -39.03
CA GLY A 230 13.78 3.32 -38.68
C GLY A 230 13.68 2.93 -37.20
N ILE A 231 12.45 2.89 -36.67
CA ILE A 231 12.10 2.32 -35.36
C ILE A 231 12.54 0.83 -35.26
N SER A 232 12.71 0.29 -34.05
CA SER A 232 13.06 -1.12 -33.87
C SER A 232 11.86 -2.03 -33.64
N THR A 233 10.85 -1.55 -32.89
CA THR A 233 9.61 -2.30 -32.64
C THR A 233 8.40 -1.35 -32.66
N ILE A 234 7.30 -1.83 -33.24
CA ILE A 234 5.97 -1.25 -33.14
C ILE A 234 5.20 -2.05 -32.09
N GLU A 235 4.73 -1.39 -31.05
CA GLU A 235 3.84 -1.97 -30.04
C GLU A 235 2.38 -1.78 -30.47
N HIS A 236 1.54 -2.79 -30.27
CA HIS A 236 0.14 -2.90 -30.71
C HIS A 236 -0.04 -2.93 -32.25
N GLY A 237 0.29 -1.84 -32.95
CA GLY A 237 0.18 -1.78 -34.41
C GLY A 237 -1.26 -1.89 -34.95
N VAL A 238 -2.25 -1.34 -34.23
CA VAL A 238 -3.69 -1.65 -34.46
C VAL A 238 -4.18 -1.35 -35.88
N PHE A 239 -3.77 -0.24 -36.50
CA PHE A 239 -4.23 0.19 -37.84
C PHE A 239 -3.12 0.00 -38.90
N LEU A 240 -2.52 -1.19 -38.97
CA LEU A 240 -1.50 -1.53 -39.97
C LEU A 240 -2.12 -1.77 -41.36
N ASP A 241 -1.54 -1.15 -42.39
CA ASP A 241 -1.88 -1.40 -43.80
C ASP A 241 -0.88 -2.38 -44.46
N SER A 242 -1.17 -2.84 -45.68
CA SER A 242 -0.35 -3.83 -46.39
C SER A 242 1.01 -3.29 -46.86
N ASP A 243 1.12 -1.99 -47.12
CA ASP A 243 2.39 -1.32 -47.43
C ASP A 243 3.27 -1.25 -46.18
N LEU A 244 2.73 -0.81 -45.04
CA LEU A 244 3.43 -0.78 -43.76
C LEU A 244 3.86 -2.18 -43.32
N ALA A 245 3.04 -3.21 -43.50
CA ALA A 245 3.43 -4.60 -43.25
C ALA A 245 4.62 -5.03 -44.13
N ALA A 246 4.59 -4.73 -45.43
CA ALA A 246 5.70 -5.02 -46.34
C ALA A 246 6.99 -4.24 -45.97
N ARG A 247 6.85 -2.97 -45.58
CA ARG A 247 7.96 -2.10 -45.17
C ARG A 247 8.57 -2.50 -43.82
N MET A 248 7.74 -2.88 -42.83
CA MET A 248 8.20 -3.46 -41.56
C MET A 248 9.01 -4.74 -41.79
N LYS A 249 8.49 -5.65 -42.64
CA LYS A 249 9.21 -6.87 -43.05
C LYS A 249 10.55 -6.56 -43.72
N GLY A 250 10.57 -5.65 -44.69
CA GLY A 250 11.79 -5.26 -45.42
C GLY A 250 12.83 -4.58 -44.53
N GLY A 251 12.41 -3.74 -43.59
CA GLY A 251 13.27 -3.07 -42.62
C GLY A 251 13.70 -3.94 -41.42
N GLY A 252 13.06 -5.10 -41.22
CA GLY A 252 13.27 -5.93 -40.04
C GLY A 252 12.69 -5.35 -38.75
N VAL A 253 11.67 -4.48 -38.85
CA VAL A 253 10.93 -3.91 -37.72
C VAL A 253 10.00 -4.98 -37.15
N PHE A 254 10.03 -5.20 -35.84
CA PHE A 254 9.17 -6.18 -35.19
C PHE A 254 7.81 -5.58 -34.80
N LEU A 255 6.75 -6.38 -34.93
CA LEU A 255 5.47 -6.16 -34.27
C LEU A 255 5.44 -6.86 -32.91
N VAL A 256 4.97 -6.17 -31.88
CA VAL A 256 4.67 -6.73 -30.55
C VAL A 256 3.19 -6.44 -30.26
N PRO A 257 2.28 -7.41 -30.48
CA PRO A 257 0.88 -7.09 -30.76
C PRO A 257 0.03 -6.89 -29.52
N THR A 258 0.25 -7.57 -28.39
CA THR A 258 -0.48 -7.33 -27.12
C THR A 258 -2.00 -7.46 -27.28
N LEU A 259 -2.43 -8.50 -28.01
CA LEU A 259 -3.83 -8.79 -28.32
C LEU A 259 -4.69 -8.93 -27.04
N CYS A 260 -4.12 -9.49 -25.97
CA CYS A 260 -4.82 -9.70 -24.71
C CYS A 260 -5.18 -8.42 -23.95
N ALA A 261 -4.42 -7.34 -24.09
CA ALA A 261 -4.63 -6.09 -23.34
C ALA A 261 -5.97 -5.38 -23.67
N PRO A 262 -6.28 -5.00 -24.93
CA PRO A 262 -7.59 -4.46 -25.24
C PRO A 262 -8.70 -5.49 -25.07
N ARG A 263 -8.40 -6.80 -25.19
CA ARG A 263 -9.39 -7.86 -24.97
C ARG A 263 -9.87 -7.91 -23.53
N ALA A 264 -8.96 -7.89 -22.55
CA ALA A 264 -9.30 -7.87 -21.13
C ALA A 264 -10.15 -6.64 -20.74
N ILE A 265 -9.78 -5.46 -21.27
CA ILE A 265 -10.53 -4.20 -21.10
C ILE A 265 -11.96 -4.30 -21.68
N ALA A 266 -12.10 -4.88 -22.87
CA ALA A 266 -13.37 -4.96 -23.58
C ALA A 266 -14.34 -6.00 -22.98
N ASP A 267 -13.81 -7.16 -22.55
CA ASP A 267 -14.58 -8.27 -21.99
C ASP A 267 -15.05 -7.98 -20.55
N GLY A 268 -14.17 -7.45 -19.69
CA GLY A 268 -14.53 -7.07 -18.32
C GLY A 268 -15.48 -5.87 -18.26
N GLY A 269 -15.21 -4.86 -19.08
CA GLY A 269 -16.07 -3.69 -19.23
C GLY A 269 -16.27 -2.87 -17.95
N GLU A 270 -17.27 -1.97 -17.98
CA GLU A 270 -17.54 -1.01 -16.90
C GLU A 270 -18.02 -1.69 -15.61
N GLY A 271 -18.71 -2.83 -15.72
CA GLY A 271 -19.17 -3.62 -14.57
C GLY A 271 -18.04 -4.21 -13.73
N ALA A 272 -16.83 -4.36 -14.29
CA ALA A 272 -15.64 -4.75 -13.53
C ALA A 272 -14.93 -3.57 -12.85
N GLY A 273 -15.47 -2.34 -12.95
CA GLY A 273 -14.86 -1.11 -12.42
C GLY A 273 -13.90 -0.40 -13.39
N ILE A 274 -13.82 -0.84 -14.66
CA ILE A 274 -12.93 -0.24 -15.65
C ILE A 274 -13.52 1.09 -16.16
N PRO A 275 -12.75 2.19 -16.22
CA PRO A 275 -13.26 3.48 -16.70
C PRO A 275 -13.86 3.42 -18.11
N ALA A 276 -15.09 3.89 -18.27
CA ALA A 276 -15.91 3.79 -19.49
C ALA A 276 -15.22 4.25 -20.79
N PHE A 277 -14.32 5.23 -20.71
CA PHE A 277 -13.57 5.68 -21.87
C PHE A 277 -12.56 4.63 -22.37
N MET A 278 -11.96 3.83 -21.48
CA MET A 278 -11.07 2.72 -21.86
C MET A 278 -11.88 1.60 -22.52
N VAL A 279 -13.03 1.24 -21.92
CA VAL A 279 -13.93 0.19 -22.40
C VAL A 279 -14.46 0.50 -23.79
N ARG A 280 -14.93 1.73 -24.03
CA ARG A 280 -15.35 2.23 -25.35
C ARG A 280 -14.23 2.10 -26.39
N LYS A 281 -13.02 2.57 -26.07
CA LYS A 281 -11.87 2.52 -26.98
C LYS A 281 -11.49 1.10 -27.31
N ALA A 282 -11.29 0.25 -26.30
CA ALA A 282 -10.88 -1.13 -26.49
C ALA A 282 -11.85 -1.93 -27.36
N ARG A 283 -13.17 -1.82 -27.10
CA ARG A 283 -14.22 -2.45 -27.91
C ARG A 283 -14.19 -2.00 -29.38
N GLY A 284 -13.92 -0.71 -29.62
CA GLY A 284 -13.76 -0.17 -30.98
C GLY A 284 -12.48 -0.62 -31.72
N LEU A 285 -11.50 -1.21 -31.03
CA LEU A 285 -10.24 -1.65 -31.63
C LEU A 285 -10.17 -3.15 -31.92
N LEU A 286 -10.87 -4.01 -31.17
CA LEU A 286 -10.65 -5.48 -31.19
C LEU A 286 -10.59 -6.09 -32.60
N GLU A 287 -11.62 -5.86 -33.40
CA GLU A 287 -11.74 -6.47 -34.73
C GLU A 287 -10.63 -5.98 -35.68
N THR A 288 -10.33 -4.68 -35.65
CA THR A 288 -9.27 -4.07 -36.46
C THR A 288 -7.89 -4.53 -36.03
N HIS A 289 -7.66 -4.68 -34.72
CA HIS A 289 -6.41 -5.18 -34.16
C HIS A 289 -6.14 -6.63 -34.56
N GLY A 290 -7.14 -7.51 -34.46
CA GLY A 290 -7.05 -8.89 -34.93
C GLY A 290 -6.83 -8.99 -36.45
N LYS A 291 -7.50 -8.15 -37.25
CA LYS A 291 -7.28 -8.05 -38.71
C LYS A 291 -5.86 -7.59 -39.04
N SER A 292 -5.34 -6.59 -38.32
CA SER A 292 -3.99 -6.05 -38.46
C SER A 292 -2.90 -7.08 -38.13
N PHE A 293 -3.01 -7.76 -36.99
CA PHE A 293 -2.10 -8.85 -36.64
C PHE A 293 -2.14 -9.99 -37.67
N ALA A 294 -3.33 -10.41 -38.10
CA ALA A 294 -3.48 -11.44 -39.11
C ALA A 294 -2.88 -11.03 -40.47
N LEU A 295 -2.94 -9.73 -40.82
CA LEU A 295 -2.24 -9.16 -41.98
C LEU A 295 -0.72 -9.21 -41.81
N ALA A 296 -0.19 -8.80 -40.65
CA ALA A 296 1.24 -8.84 -40.35
C ALA A 296 1.80 -10.27 -40.38
N ALA A 297 1.06 -11.23 -39.80
CA ALA A 297 1.39 -12.66 -39.81
C ALA A 297 1.43 -13.21 -41.24
N ARG A 298 0.38 -13.02 -42.04
CA ARG A 298 0.35 -13.45 -43.46
C ARG A 298 1.41 -12.77 -44.32
N ALA A 299 1.70 -11.50 -44.07
CA ALA A 299 2.77 -10.78 -44.75
C ALA A 299 4.16 -11.34 -44.38
N GLY A 300 4.31 -11.98 -43.22
CA GLY A 300 5.60 -12.45 -42.69
C GLY A 300 6.42 -11.33 -42.06
N VAL A 301 5.77 -10.39 -41.37
CA VAL A 301 6.41 -9.41 -40.49
C VAL A 301 7.08 -10.15 -39.31
N PRO A 302 8.27 -9.75 -38.85
CA PRO A 302 8.85 -10.28 -37.62
C PRO A 302 7.93 -9.99 -36.42
N ILE A 303 7.51 -11.02 -35.70
CA ILE A 303 6.62 -10.91 -34.52
C ILE A 303 7.38 -11.37 -33.28
N ALA A 304 7.16 -10.70 -32.14
CA ALA A 304 7.59 -11.15 -30.83
C ALA A 304 6.42 -11.04 -29.84
N ALA A 305 6.28 -12.01 -28.94
CA ALA A 305 5.18 -12.04 -27.99
C ALA A 305 5.37 -10.97 -26.90
N GLY A 306 4.29 -10.27 -26.56
CA GLY A 306 4.24 -9.35 -25.42
C GLY A 306 2.81 -9.15 -24.96
N THR A 307 2.54 -9.11 -23.66
CA THR A 307 1.15 -9.08 -23.13
C THR A 307 0.64 -7.67 -22.83
N ASP A 308 1.52 -6.69 -22.63
CA ASP A 308 1.21 -5.41 -21.99
C ASP A 308 0.58 -5.59 -20.59
N ALA A 309 1.13 -6.54 -19.81
CA ALA A 309 0.71 -6.82 -18.45
C ALA A 309 0.88 -5.58 -17.55
N GLY A 310 -0.17 -5.26 -16.80
CA GLY A 310 -0.36 -3.98 -16.13
C GLY A 310 -1.56 -3.18 -16.68
N THR A 311 -2.03 -3.49 -17.90
CA THR A 311 -3.30 -2.98 -18.44
C THR A 311 -4.52 -3.58 -17.70
N PRO A 312 -5.71 -2.94 -17.69
CA PRO A 312 -6.83 -3.38 -16.87
C PRO A 312 -7.22 -4.86 -17.06
N LEU A 313 -7.33 -5.58 -15.95
CA LEU A 313 -7.60 -7.03 -15.88
C LEU A 313 -6.58 -7.93 -16.61
N ASN A 314 -5.39 -7.41 -16.92
CA ASN A 314 -4.29 -8.12 -17.56
C ASN A 314 -3.08 -8.20 -16.60
N PRO A 315 -3.11 -9.10 -15.61
CA PRO A 315 -2.11 -9.16 -14.55
C PRO A 315 -0.78 -9.76 -15.01
N HIS A 316 0.26 -9.53 -14.20
CA HIS A 316 1.54 -10.22 -14.34
C HIS A 316 1.42 -11.71 -13.94
N GLY A 317 2.41 -12.53 -14.34
CA GLY A 317 2.38 -13.97 -14.06
C GLY A 317 1.62 -14.84 -15.08
N THR A 318 1.37 -14.34 -16.30
CA THR A 318 0.94 -15.20 -17.42
C THR A 318 1.42 -14.67 -18.78
N MET A 319 1.36 -15.54 -19.78
CA MET A 319 1.53 -15.23 -21.21
C MET A 319 0.53 -15.99 -22.10
N VAL A 320 -0.16 -17.01 -21.56
CA VAL A 320 -0.98 -17.95 -22.35
C VAL A 320 -2.06 -17.25 -23.19
N PRO A 321 -2.86 -16.28 -22.67
CA PRO A 321 -3.91 -15.64 -23.47
C PRO A 321 -3.39 -14.93 -24.73
N GLU A 322 -2.20 -14.33 -24.66
CA GLU A 322 -1.56 -13.69 -25.81
C GLU A 322 -1.17 -14.72 -26.88
N LEU A 323 -0.59 -15.84 -26.47
CA LEU A 323 -0.19 -16.92 -27.39
C LEU A 323 -1.43 -17.59 -28.03
N GLU A 324 -2.50 -17.77 -27.26
CA GLU A 324 -3.78 -18.28 -27.78
C GLU A 324 -4.40 -17.32 -28.81
N MET A 325 -4.43 -16.01 -28.53
CA MET A 325 -4.93 -15.02 -29.50
C MET A 325 -4.01 -14.88 -30.72
N MET A 326 -2.69 -15.01 -30.57
CA MET A 326 -1.74 -15.07 -31.69
C MET A 326 -1.99 -16.29 -32.59
N VAL A 327 -2.42 -17.42 -32.03
CA VAL A 327 -2.84 -18.60 -32.81
C VAL A 327 -4.21 -18.38 -33.47
N GLN A 328 -5.20 -17.88 -32.72
CA GLN A 328 -6.55 -17.59 -33.23
C GLN A 328 -6.53 -16.63 -34.43
N HIS A 329 -5.62 -15.65 -34.43
CA HIS A 329 -5.45 -14.69 -35.52
C HIS A 329 -4.37 -15.08 -36.56
N GLY A 330 -3.88 -16.33 -36.55
CA GLY A 330 -3.27 -16.95 -37.72
C GLY A 330 -1.80 -17.38 -37.63
N LEU A 331 -1.16 -17.43 -36.45
CA LEU A 331 0.10 -18.16 -36.28
C LEU A 331 -0.15 -19.65 -36.00
N THR A 332 0.84 -20.49 -36.29
CA THR A 332 0.85 -21.86 -35.74
C THR A 332 1.20 -21.81 -34.24
N PRO A 333 0.81 -22.82 -33.44
CA PRO A 333 1.24 -22.90 -32.03
C PRO A 333 2.77 -22.89 -31.87
N MET A 334 3.51 -23.47 -32.82
CA MET A 334 4.97 -23.45 -32.81
C MET A 334 5.52 -22.05 -33.13
N ASP A 335 4.92 -21.30 -34.05
CA ASP A 335 5.33 -19.92 -34.34
C ASP A 335 4.99 -18.95 -33.18
N ALA A 336 3.89 -19.18 -32.47
CA ALA A 336 3.57 -18.44 -31.25
C ALA A 336 4.60 -18.71 -30.13
N LEU A 337 4.91 -19.99 -29.86
CA LEU A 337 5.98 -20.37 -28.91
C LEU A 337 7.35 -19.80 -29.33
N ARG A 338 7.65 -19.82 -30.63
CA ARG A 338 8.89 -19.25 -31.20
C ARG A 338 8.97 -17.74 -31.00
N ALA A 339 7.88 -17.00 -31.20
CA ALA A 339 7.79 -15.56 -30.94
C ALA A 339 7.99 -15.21 -29.45
N ALA A 340 7.73 -16.16 -28.54
CA ALA A 340 7.97 -16.04 -27.10
C ALA A 340 9.33 -16.59 -26.61
N THR A 341 10.09 -17.31 -27.44
CA THR A 341 11.34 -18.00 -27.00
C THR A 341 12.58 -17.67 -27.83
N TYR A 342 12.45 -17.21 -29.07
CA TYR A 342 13.55 -17.23 -30.04
C TYR A 342 13.80 -15.88 -30.73
N ARG A 343 15.09 -15.51 -30.79
CA ARG A 343 15.64 -14.40 -31.60
C ARG A 343 15.01 -13.00 -31.41
N THR A 344 14.46 -12.68 -30.25
CA THR A 344 14.38 -11.30 -29.72
C THR A 344 15.78 -10.75 -29.38
N ARG A 345 16.73 -10.88 -30.32
CA ARG A 345 18.17 -10.67 -30.11
C ARG A 345 18.49 -9.18 -30.13
N PHE A 346 18.26 -8.52 -29.00
CA PHE A 346 18.81 -7.20 -28.65
C PHE A 346 20.34 -7.30 -28.49
N ARG A 347 21.03 -7.57 -29.61
CA ARG A 347 22.49 -7.63 -29.71
C ARG A 347 23.06 -6.25 -29.39
N ARG A 348 23.70 -6.11 -28.23
CA ARG A 348 24.61 -4.99 -27.91
C ARG A 348 25.55 -4.73 -29.10
N GLY A 349 25.79 -3.45 -29.39
CA GLY A 349 26.60 -3.02 -30.52
C GLY A 349 28.00 -3.65 -30.51
N SER A 350 28.37 -4.28 -31.62
CA SER A 350 29.75 -4.68 -31.91
C SER A 350 29.90 -4.71 -33.44
N PRO A 351 30.76 -3.86 -34.03
CA PRO A 351 30.80 -3.65 -35.48
C PRO A 351 31.51 -4.82 -36.16
N ARG A 352 30.74 -5.67 -36.85
CA ARG A 352 31.30 -6.63 -37.83
C ARG A 352 31.29 -5.98 -39.21
N HIS A 353 32.44 -5.48 -39.65
CA HIS A 353 32.64 -5.05 -41.03
C HIS A 353 32.34 -6.19 -42.02
N SER A 354 31.44 -5.95 -42.96
CA SER A 354 31.22 -6.82 -44.12
C SER A 354 32.35 -6.64 -45.14
N ARG A 355 33.46 -7.39 -44.96
CA ARG A 355 34.54 -7.51 -45.98
C ARG A 355 34.05 -8.25 -47.25
N ARG A 356 33.15 -7.64 -48.05
CA ARG A 356 32.76 -8.05 -49.43
C ARG A 356 31.78 -7.07 -50.08
N SER A 357 32.25 -5.91 -50.53
CA SER A 357 31.54 -5.05 -51.52
C SER A 357 32.42 -3.92 -52.08
N ALA A 358 33.21 -3.26 -51.23
CA ALA A 358 34.03 -2.10 -51.58
C ALA A 358 35.34 -2.43 -52.33
N ARG A 359 35.27 -3.16 -53.46
CA ARG A 359 36.41 -3.38 -54.38
C ARG A 359 36.17 -2.78 -55.78
N ARG A 360 35.69 -1.53 -55.86
CA ARG A 360 35.74 -0.69 -57.07
C ARG A 360 35.43 0.78 -56.75
N ARG A 361 35.99 1.68 -57.59
CA ARG A 361 35.90 3.16 -57.59
C ARG A 361 36.75 3.87 -56.52
N ARG A 362 37.45 4.94 -56.95
CA ARG A 362 38.40 5.81 -56.22
C ARG A 362 39.61 5.04 -55.62
N ARG A 363 40.87 5.09 -56.10
CA ARG A 363 41.53 5.71 -57.28
C ARG A 363 41.05 7.11 -57.71
N ALA A 364 41.29 8.09 -56.86
CA ALA A 364 41.46 9.49 -57.21
C ALA A 364 42.23 10.18 -56.08
N LEU A 365 43.17 11.07 -56.42
CA LEU A 365 43.78 12.09 -55.56
C LEU A 365 44.46 11.59 -54.26
N ALA A 366 45.74 11.25 -54.39
CA ALA A 366 46.71 11.54 -53.34
C ALA A 366 47.20 13.00 -53.51
N GLY A 367 47.60 13.68 -52.44
CA GLY A 367 48.29 14.97 -52.53
C GLY A 367 48.26 15.81 -51.26
N SER A 368 49.46 16.17 -50.77
CA SER A 368 49.73 17.21 -49.76
C SER A 368 49.25 16.99 -48.30
N ALA A 369 49.89 17.51 -47.24
CA ALA A 369 51.33 17.61 -46.92
C ALA A 369 51.51 17.94 -45.40
N ARG A 370 52.62 17.43 -44.81
CA ARG A 370 53.42 17.97 -43.68
C ARG A 370 52.76 18.80 -42.55
N GLY A 371 53.02 18.42 -41.29
CA GLY A 371 53.11 19.36 -40.14
C GLY A 371 53.01 18.74 -38.75
N GLY A 372 53.81 19.21 -37.78
CA GLY A 372 53.64 18.99 -36.33
C GLY A 372 54.51 17.89 -35.69
N GLU A 373 55.53 18.28 -34.91
CA GLU A 373 56.47 17.38 -34.22
C GLU A 373 56.16 17.14 -32.71
N ARG A 374 56.89 16.16 -32.13
CA ARG A 374 57.44 16.07 -30.74
C ARG A 374 56.57 15.70 -29.52
N GLY A 375 56.90 14.53 -28.96
CA GLY A 375 57.22 14.34 -27.52
C GLY A 375 56.11 13.89 -26.55
N SER A 376 56.40 13.20 -25.44
CA SER A 376 57.63 12.47 -25.03
C SER A 376 57.42 11.63 -23.75
N GLY A 377 57.85 10.37 -23.72
CA GLY A 377 58.02 9.51 -22.52
C GLY A 377 56.74 8.87 -21.92
N GLY A 378 56.78 7.72 -21.25
CA GLY A 378 57.85 6.70 -21.22
C GLY A 378 57.83 5.74 -20.00
N GLN A 379 57.78 4.41 -20.26
CA GLN A 379 58.25 3.30 -19.40
C GLN A 379 57.50 3.06 -18.04
N SER A 380 57.48 1.88 -17.38
CA SER A 380 58.04 0.53 -17.67
C SER A 380 57.33 -0.63 -16.91
N ALA A 381 57.56 -1.86 -17.41
CA ALA A 381 57.80 -3.15 -16.68
C ALA A 381 56.63 -4.04 -16.16
N ASP A 382 56.98 -5.31 -15.86
CA ASP A 382 56.11 -6.53 -15.97
C ASP A 382 56.42 -7.62 -14.86
N PRO A 383 56.31 -8.98 -14.98
CA PRO A 383 55.33 -9.77 -14.20
C PRO A 383 55.79 -11.04 -13.42
N GLY A 384 54.84 -11.80 -12.81
CA GLY A 384 54.93 -13.23 -12.38
C GLY A 384 53.97 -13.60 -11.21
N GLY A 385 53.51 -14.85 -10.92
CA GLY A 385 53.54 -16.18 -11.60
C GLY A 385 53.09 -17.37 -10.69
N GLY A 386 52.55 -18.49 -11.22
CA GLY A 386 52.19 -19.77 -10.48
C GLY A 386 50.68 -19.98 -10.17
N ALA A 387 49.99 -21.17 -10.17
CA ALA A 387 50.22 -22.62 -9.88
C ALA A 387 49.87 -23.03 -8.40
N ARG A 388 49.29 -24.18 -7.97
CA ARG A 388 48.72 -25.49 -8.49
C ARG A 388 47.89 -26.16 -7.30
N ALA A 389 47.30 -27.38 -7.30
CA ALA A 389 46.32 -28.11 -8.16
C ALA A 389 45.92 -29.51 -7.53
N GLY A 390 44.69 -30.05 -7.74
CA GLY A 390 44.27 -31.47 -7.45
C GLY A 390 43.21 -31.71 -6.33
N ASP A 391 42.60 -32.89 -6.09
CA ASP A 391 42.28 -34.09 -6.94
C ASP A 391 41.30 -35.11 -6.24
N GLY A 392 40.66 -36.05 -6.97
CA GLY A 392 39.94 -37.28 -6.51
C GLY A 392 38.56 -37.19 -5.80
N GLY A 393 37.69 -38.23 -5.73
CA GLY A 393 37.58 -39.52 -6.47
C GLY A 393 36.64 -40.60 -5.85
N ALA A 394 35.73 -41.22 -6.65
CA ALA A 394 35.02 -42.54 -6.47
C ALA A 394 34.01 -42.76 -5.28
N CYS A 395 33.15 -43.81 -5.22
CA CYS A 395 32.25 -44.45 -6.22
C CYS A 395 31.26 -45.49 -5.57
N GLY A 396 30.02 -45.63 -6.09
CA GLY A 396 29.10 -46.79 -5.89
C GLY A 396 28.31 -46.88 -4.54
N ALA A 397 27.27 -47.72 -4.38
CA ALA A 397 26.38 -48.43 -5.33
C ALA A 397 25.15 -49.02 -4.57
N GLY A 398 24.01 -49.28 -5.24
CA GLY A 398 22.87 -50.03 -4.65
C GLY A 398 21.51 -49.79 -5.35
N GLU A 399 20.82 -50.86 -5.76
CA GLU A 399 19.52 -50.84 -6.46
C GLU A 399 18.40 -51.48 -5.61
N GLY A 400 17.13 -51.20 -5.95
CA GLY A 400 15.97 -51.86 -5.33
C GLY A 400 14.62 -51.18 -5.67
N GLU A 401 13.95 -51.66 -6.71
CA GLU A 401 12.63 -51.16 -7.16
C GLU A 401 11.54 -52.24 -6.99
N VAL A 402 10.33 -51.86 -6.59
CA VAL A 402 9.14 -52.74 -6.59
C VAL A 402 7.94 -52.00 -7.18
N ILE A 403 7.28 -52.63 -8.15
CA ILE A 403 6.19 -52.06 -8.96
C ILE A 403 4.84 -52.56 -8.45
N MET A 404 3.80 -51.70 -8.48
CA MET A 404 2.40 -52.13 -8.28
C MET A 404 1.44 -51.36 -9.19
N THR A 405 0.58 -52.08 -9.93
CA THR A 405 0.07 -51.59 -11.22
C THR A 405 -1.38 -51.11 -11.22
N ARG A 406 -1.56 -49.78 -11.14
CA ARG A 406 -2.54 -48.90 -11.86
C ARG A 406 -4.04 -49.27 -12.03
N ARG A 407 -4.57 -50.41 -11.56
CA ARG A 407 -6.02 -50.73 -11.59
C ARG A 407 -6.83 -50.12 -10.43
N LEU A 408 -6.17 -49.61 -9.39
CA LEU A 408 -6.81 -49.05 -8.19
C LEU A 408 -7.35 -47.62 -8.38
N ILE A 409 -6.90 -46.89 -9.40
CA ILE A 409 -7.08 -45.44 -9.54
C ILE A 409 -8.55 -45.02 -9.75
N TRP A 410 -9.34 -45.82 -10.47
CA TRP A 410 -10.74 -45.49 -10.78
C TRP A 410 -11.71 -45.63 -9.60
N LEU A 411 -11.33 -46.31 -8.51
CA LEU A 411 -12.18 -46.40 -7.31
C LEU A 411 -12.04 -45.16 -6.40
N VAL A 412 -10.89 -44.49 -6.44
CA VAL A 412 -10.59 -43.34 -5.56
C VAL A 412 -11.34 -42.07 -6.00
N ALA A 413 -11.52 -41.87 -7.31
CA ALA A 413 -12.18 -40.68 -7.86
C ALA A 413 -13.66 -40.56 -7.47
N ALA A 414 -14.36 -41.68 -7.26
CA ALA A 414 -15.78 -41.69 -6.88
C ALA A 414 -16.01 -41.42 -5.37
N LEU A 415 -15.07 -41.81 -4.51
CA LEU A 415 -15.17 -41.61 -3.05
C LEU A 415 -14.85 -40.17 -2.61
N ALA A 416 -14.03 -39.45 -3.37
CA ALA A 416 -13.65 -38.07 -3.07
C ALA A 416 -14.84 -37.07 -3.08
N ALA A 417 -15.96 -37.41 -3.75
CA ALA A 417 -17.15 -36.57 -3.85
C ALA A 417 -18.14 -36.74 -2.68
N LEU A 418 -17.86 -37.62 -1.71
CA LEU A 418 -18.76 -37.93 -0.57
C LEU A 418 -18.15 -37.67 0.81
N TRP A 419 -16.95 -37.09 0.89
CA TRP A 419 -16.43 -36.62 2.18
C TRP A 419 -17.18 -35.36 2.63
N PRO A 420 -17.82 -35.36 3.82
CA PRO A 420 -18.28 -34.12 4.43
C PRO A 420 -17.06 -33.23 4.71
N SER A 421 -17.17 -31.94 4.45
CA SER A 421 -16.18 -30.96 4.90
C SER A 421 -16.22 -30.83 6.42
N THR A 422 -15.58 -31.78 7.13
CA THR A 422 -15.34 -31.71 8.57
C THR A 422 -14.44 -30.51 8.83
N ALA A 423 -15.06 -29.36 9.12
CA ALA A 423 -14.34 -28.15 9.50
C ALA A 423 -13.47 -28.47 10.71
N ALA A 424 -12.16 -28.54 10.50
CA ALA A 424 -11.21 -28.95 11.53
C ALA A 424 -11.40 -28.05 12.75
N ALA A 425 -11.68 -28.66 13.91
CA ALA A 425 -11.88 -27.92 15.14
C ALA A 425 -10.63 -27.07 15.42
N ALA A 426 -10.82 -25.77 15.67
CA ALA A 426 -9.71 -24.88 15.95
C ALA A 426 -8.92 -25.40 17.15
N PRO A 427 -7.58 -25.47 17.09
CA PRO A 427 -6.75 -25.98 18.19
C PRO A 427 -7.15 -25.42 19.55
N GLU A 428 -7.21 -26.31 20.53
CA GLU A 428 -7.71 -26.03 21.87
C GLU A 428 -6.94 -24.86 22.51
N GLY A 429 -7.66 -23.93 23.13
CA GLY A 429 -7.05 -22.72 23.69
C GLY A 429 -6.71 -21.59 22.71
N ARG A 430 -6.86 -21.76 21.38
CA ARG A 430 -6.49 -20.71 20.39
C ARG A 430 -7.66 -19.74 20.08
N ILE A 431 -7.34 -18.44 19.92
CA ILE A 431 -8.22 -17.41 19.30
C ILE A 431 -7.46 -16.65 18.21
N VAL A 432 -8.13 -16.36 17.09
CA VAL A 432 -7.61 -15.49 16.02
C VAL A 432 -8.46 -14.23 15.87
N VAL A 433 -7.82 -13.07 15.98
CA VAL A 433 -8.40 -11.73 15.81
C VAL A 433 -7.98 -11.18 14.45
N ALA A 434 -8.93 -10.83 13.59
CA ALA A 434 -8.65 -10.13 12.34
C ALA A 434 -8.83 -8.62 12.47
N GLN A 435 -7.78 -7.90 12.09
CA GLN A 435 -7.74 -6.43 12.04
C GLN A 435 -7.36 -5.95 10.64
N GLY A 436 -7.66 -4.69 10.31
CA GLY A 436 -7.49 -4.17 8.95
C GLY A 436 -6.04 -4.08 8.47
N VAL A 437 -5.08 -3.93 9.38
CA VAL A 437 -3.64 -3.76 9.06
C VAL A 437 -2.75 -4.42 10.10
N ASP A 438 -1.53 -4.74 9.69
CA ASP A 438 -0.44 -5.20 10.56
C ASP A 438 0.05 -4.01 11.42
N PRO A 439 0.56 -4.19 12.65
CA PRO A 439 0.97 -3.06 13.47
C PRO A 439 2.28 -2.44 12.93
N THR A 440 2.49 -1.12 13.04
CA THR A 440 3.70 -0.53 12.46
C THR A 440 4.97 -0.92 13.24
N THR A 441 4.83 -1.17 14.54
CA THR A 441 5.95 -1.38 15.48
C THR A 441 5.47 -2.19 16.71
N LEU A 442 6.39 -2.90 17.37
CA LEU A 442 6.20 -3.53 18.67
C LEU A 442 6.99 -2.83 19.80
N ASP A 443 7.50 -1.63 19.54
CA ASP A 443 7.95 -0.68 20.56
C ASP A 443 6.74 0.11 21.12
N PRO A 444 6.35 -0.07 22.40
CA PRO A 444 5.18 0.57 22.97
C PRO A 444 5.33 2.09 23.18
N HIS A 445 6.54 2.65 23.01
CA HIS A 445 6.74 4.11 23.05
C HIS A 445 6.65 4.77 21.67
N PHE A 446 6.60 3.97 20.58
CA PHE A 446 6.70 4.46 19.20
C PHE A 446 5.44 4.25 18.32
N HIS A 447 4.48 3.43 18.75
CA HIS A 447 3.19 3.33 18.04
C HIS A 447 2.31 4.58 18.26
N GLU A 448 1.29 4.78 17.42
CA GLU A 448 0.19 5.73 17.67
C GLU A 448 -1.20 5.14 17.36
N GLU A 449 -1.25 3.99 16.69
CA GLU A 449 -2.43 3.40 16.07
C GLU A 449 -3.07 2.29 16.91
N THR A 450 -4.41 2.17 16.86
CA THR A 450 -5.18 1.13 17.55
C THR A 450 -4.72 -0.31 17.21
N PRO A 451 -4.41 -0.68 15.94
CA PRO A 451 -3.96 -2.03 15.59
C PRO A 451 -2.65 -2.46 16.27
N ALA A 452 -1.71 -1.53 16.52
CA ALA A 452 -0.53 -1.78 17.32
C ALA A 452 -0.85 -1.81 18.81
N TYR A 453 -1.68 -0.86 19.28
CA TYR A 453 -2.07 -0.83 20.69
C TYR A 453 -2.74 -2.14 21.14
N ASN A 454 -3.60 -2.73 20.31
CA ASN A 454 -4.27 -4.00 20.56
C ASN A 454 -3.30 -5.20 20.69
N VAL A 455 -2.16 -5.18 20.01
CA VAL A 455 -1.09 -6.17 20.22
C VAL A 455 -0.29 -5.83 21.48
N LEU A 456 0.17 -4.59 21.58
CA LEU A 456 1.10 -4.11 22.61
C LEU A 456 0.55 -4.24 24.03
N LEU A 457 -0.74 -3.93 24.24
CA LEU A 457 -1.40 -4.03 25.56
C LEU A 457 -1.53 -5.47 26.08
N ASN A 458 -1.22 -6.47 25.25
CA ASN A 458 -1.16 -7.88 25.65
C ASN A 458 0.27 -8.32 26.01
N ILE A 459 1.30 -7.59 25.57
CA ILE A 459 2.72 -7.87 25.85
C ILE A 459 3.23 -7.03 27.03
N TYR A 460 2.85 -5.76 27.09
CA TYR A 460 3.36 -4.77 28.05
C TYR A 460 2.26 -4.29 28.98
N ASP A 461 2.50 -4.35 30.29
CA ASP A 461 1.65 -3.71 31.27
C ASP A 461 2.08 -2.24 31.54
N THR A 462 1.15 -1.49 32.11
CA THR A 462 1.24 -0.06 32.45
C THR A 462 1.10 0.13 33.97
N LEU A 463 1.49 1.28 34.54
CA LEU A 463 1.34 1.51 35.99
C LEU A 463 -0.14 1.40 36.44
N LEU A 464 -1.02 2.04 35.69
CA LEU A 464 -2.47 1.99 35.86
C LEU A 464 -3.06 1.36 34.60
N PHE A 465 -4.32 0.93 34.63
CA PHE A 465 -5.00 0.45 33.42
C PHE A 465 -6.45 0.94 33.40
N ARG A 466 -7.20 0.65 32.33
CA ARG A 466 -8.66 0.84 32.30
C ARG A 466 -9.37 -0.48 32.43
N ASP A 467 -10.45 -0.52 33.20
CA ASP A 467 -11.33 -1.69 33.30
C ASP A 467 -12.35 -1.78 32.14
N ARG A 468 -13.25 -2.76 32.20
CA ARG A 468 -14.32 -2.98 31.21
C ARG A 468 -15.36 -1.84 31.18
N ASP A 469 -15.41 -1.00 32.22
CA ASP A 469 -16.28 0.19 32.29
C ASP A 469 -15.58 1.45 31.75
N GLU A 470 -14.29 1.35 31.38
CA GLU A 470 -13.34 2.45 31.03
C GLU A 470 -12.80 3.25 32.24
N LYS A 471 -13.03 2.80 33.48
CA LYS A 471 -12.52 3.46 34.70
C LYS A 471 -11.04 3.16 34.89
N ILE A 472 -10.28 4.12 35.43
CA ILE A 472 -8.87 3.88 35.79
C ILE A 472 -8.79 3.03 37.05
N ILE A 473 -7.98 1.98 36.99
CA ILE A 473 -7.73 1.03 38.07
C ILE A 473 -6.22 0.85 38.33
N PRO A 474 -5.83 0.40 39.54
CA PRO A 474 -4.51 -0.16 39.80
C PRO A 474 -4.12 -1.26 38.79
N TRP A 475 -2.84 -1.35 38.45
CA TRP A 475 -2.31 -2.38 37.53
C TRP A 475 -0.93 -2.87 37.96
N LEU A 476 0.18 -2.37 37.41
CA LEU A 476 1.52 -2.59 37.98
C LEU A 476 1.78 -1.75 39.24
N ALA A 477 1.10 -0.61 39.39
CA ALA A 477 0.97 0.10 40.65
C ALA A 477 -0.31 -0.37 41.36
N GLU A 478 -0.21 -0.69 42.65
CA GLU A 478 -1.31 -1.15 43.50
C GLU A 478 -2.12 0.02 44.08
N SER A 479 -1.45 1.16 44.28
CA SER A 479 -2.09 2.42 44.67
C SER A 479 -1.25 3.63 44.24
N TRP A 480 -1.88 4.80 44.18
CA TRP A 480 -1.21 6.07 43.93
C TRP A 480 -1.85 7.20 44.72
N ARG A 481 -1.09 8.27 45.00
CA ARG A 481 -1.62 9.51 45.57
C ARG A 481 -0.89 10.76 45.07
N VAL A 482 -1.61 11.87 45.04
CA VAL A 482 -1.02 13.21 44.93
C VAL A 482 -0.36 13.52 46.28
N VAL A 483 0.93 13.92 46.27
CA VAL A 483 1.70 14.30 47.47
C VAL A 483 1.83 15.82 47.54
N THR A 484 2.05 16.46 46.40
CA THR A 484 1.94 17.91 46.16
C THR A 484 1.24 18.09 44.81
N PRO A 485 0.77 19.30 44.43
CA PRO A 485 0.13 19.51 43.13
C PRO A 485 0.96 19.06 41.92
N THR A 486 2.29 18.97 42.07
CA THR A 486 3.25 18.54 41.04
C THR A 486 3.85 17.14 41.26
N THR A 487 3.63 16.48 42.40
CA THR A 487 4.30 15.21 42.73
C THR A 487 3.31 14.11 43.03
N TRP A 488 3.39 13.01 42.29
CA TRP A 488 2.55 11.81 42.43
C TRP A 488 3.39 10.65 42.93
N GLU A 489 2.99 9.97 44.00
CA GLU A 489 3.65 8.76 44.50
C GLU A 489 2.83 7.52 44.15
N PHE A 490 3.51 6.49 43.62
CA PHE A 490 2.93 5.19 43.25
C PHE A 490 3.59 4.08 44.07
N LYS A 491 2.79 3.16 44.60
CA LYS A 491 3.25 1.91 45.22
C LYS A 491 3.13 0.78 44.21
N LEU A 492 4.20 0.04 44.01
CA LEU A 492 4.38 -0.93 42.92
C LEU A 492 4.13 -2.36 43.40
N ARG A 493 3.58 -3.20 42.52
CA ARG A 493 3.25 -4.59 42.81
C ARG A 493 4.50 -5.44 43.00
N HIS A 494 4.57 -6.13 44.12
CA HIS A 494 5.65 -7.06 44.45
C HIS A 494 5.57 -8.35 43.60
N GLY A 495 6.72 -9.01 43.39
CA GLY A 495 6.80 -10.34 42.77
C GLY A 495 6.50 -10.41 41.27
N VAL A 496 6.30 -9.28 40.60
CA VAL A 496 6.11 -9.21 39.15
C VAL A 496 7.45 -9.44 38.43
N VAL A 497 7.42 -10.24 37.37
CA VAL A 497 8.56 -10.49 36.49
C VAL A 497 8.22 -10.21 35.02
N PHE A 498 9.19 -9.69 34.29
CA PHE A 498 9.17 -9.58 32.84
C PHE A 498 9.25 -10.97 32.18
N HIS A 499 8.91 -11.05 30.89
CA HIS A 499 8.90 -12.33 30.15
C HIS A 499 10.28 -13.01 30.11
N ASN A 500 11.38 -12.24 30.13
CA ASN A 500 12.76 -12.72 30.19
C ASN A 500 13.20 -13.21 31.60
N GLY A 501 12.36 -13.04 32.64
CA GLY A 501 12.70 -13.37 34.03
C GLY A 501 13.38 -12.23 34.81
N GLU A 502 13.51 -11.04 34.23
CA GLU A 502 13.92 -9.83 34.95
C GLU A 502 12.82 -9.40 35.93
N GLU A 503 13.18 -8.85 37.09
CA GLU A 503 12.23 -8.38 38.10
C GLU A 503 11.67 -7.00 37.71
N PHE A 504 10.40 -6.75 38.03
CA PHE A 504 9.80 -5.42 37.92
C PHE A 504 9.91 -4.66 39.25
N ASP A 505 10.50 -3.46 39.19
CA ASP A 505 10.71 -2.58 40.33
C ASP A 505 10.64 -1.09 39.93
N ALA A 506 10.92 -0.19 40.87
CA ALA A 506 10.90 1.25 40.66
C ALA A 506 11.98 1.74 39.67
N GLU A 507 13.12 1.06 39.55
CA GLU A 507 14.13 1.38 38.54
C GLU A 507 13.66 1.02 37.12
N ALA A 508 12.91 -0.08 36.97
CA ALA A 508 12.26 -0.41 35.69
C ALA A 508 11.21 0.64 35.28
N VAL A 509 10.45 1.19 36.23
CA VAL A 509 9.52 2.30 35.99
C VAL A 509 10.27 3.57 35.60
N LYS A 510 11.29 3.94 36.38
CA LYS A 510 12.14 5.10 36.11
C LYS A 510 12.75 5.03 34.72
N TRP A 511 13.47 3.94 34.42
CA TRP A 511 14.12 3.76 33.12
C TRP A 511 13.13 3.79 31.95
N SER A 512 11.94 3.20 32.11
CA SER A 512 10.92 3.20 31.05
C SER A 512 10.35 4.60 30.78
N LEU A 513 10.06 5.38 31.83
CA LEU A 513 9.51 6.73 31.69
C LEU A 513 10.57 7.79 31.36
N ASP A 514 11.83 7.56 31.70
CA ASP A 514 12.95 8.37 31.23
C ASP A 514 13.22 8.09 29.74
N ARG A 515 13.27 6.81 29.32
CA ARG A 515 13.35 6.41 27.90
C ARG A 515 12.22 7.02 27.08
N LEU A 516 10.97 6.93 27.56
CA LEU A 516 9.80 7.43 26.82
C LEU A 516 9.95 8.92 26.48
N ARG A 517 10.52 9.71 27.39
CA ARG A 517 10.70 11.18 27.28
C ARG A 517 12.01 11.60 26.60
N ASP A 518 12.89 10.66 26.26
CA ASP A 518 14.20 10.92 25.65
C ASP A 518 14.05 11.65 24.29
N PRO A 519 14.58 12.88 24.16
CA PRO A 519 14.46 13.68 22.94
C PRO A 519 15.27 13.12 21.76
N GLU A 520 16.32 12.33 22.00
CA GLU A 520 17.14 11.72 20.94
C GLU A 520 16.41 10.55 20.29
N LEU A 521 15.64 9.78 21.07
CA LEU A 521 14.82 8.67 20.57
C LEU A 521 13.59 9.13 19.78
N LYS A 522 13.14 10.38 19.98
CA LYS A 522 12.01 11.01 19.27
C LYS A 522 10.74 10.16 19.30
N ASN A 523 10.49 9.53 20.45
CA ASN A 523 9.35 8.65 20.68
C ASN A 523 8.03 9.39 20.44
N ARG A 524 7.14 8.80 19.64
CA ARG A 524 5.83 9.41 19.34
C ARG A 524 5.02 9.73 20.60
N GLN A 525 5.14 8.92 21.65
CA GLN A 525 4.43 9.14 22.90
C GLN A 525 5.02 10.24 23.82
N ALA A 526 6.22 10.77 23.54
CA ALA A 526 6.91 11.74 24.40
C ALA A 526 6.09 13.02 24.65
N ALA A 527 5.39 13.53 23.64
CA ALA A 527 4.58 14.75 23.72
C ALA A 527 3.43 14.67 24.76
N ASN A 528 3.00 13.45 25.11
CA ASN A 528 1.97 13.18 26.12
C ASN A 528 2.50 13.16 27.55
N PHE A 529 3.84 13.10 27.74
CA PHE A 529 4.50 13.13 29.04
C PHE A 529 5.39 14.36 29.24
N ARG A 530 5.30 15.36 28.34
CA ARG A 530 6.11 16.60 28.33
C ARG A 530 6.10 17.42 29.63
N LEU A 531 5.10 17.23 30.50
CA LEU A 531 5.03 17.90 31.80
C LEU A 531 5.78 17.15 32.91
N VAL A 532 6.10 15.87 32.75
CA VAL A 532 6.94 15.11 33.70
C VAL A 532 8.37 15.61 33.60
N THR A 533 8.95 15.99 34.73
CA THR A 533 10.33 16.48 34.85
C THR A 533 11.27 15.37 35.32
N SER A 534 11.00 14.76 36.47
CA SER A 534 11.74 13.62 37.01
C SER A 534 10.84 12.43 37.33
N VAL A 535 11.47 11.25 37.36
CA VAL A 535 10.91 10.03 37.92
C VAL A 535 11.94 9.51 38.91
N ASP A 536 11.54 9.49 40.18
CA ASP A 536 12.45 9.40 41.33
C ASP A 536 12.13 8.13 42.13
N VAL A 537 13.14 7.28 42.31
CA VAL A 537 13.03 6.06 43.12
C VAL A 537 13.13 6.43 44.59
N VAL A 538 12.11 6.10 45.37
CA VAL A 538 12.06 6.33 46.82
C VAL A 538 12.51 5.08 47.58
N ASP A 539 12.03 3.92 47.11
CA ASP A 539 12.47 2.59 47.50
C ASP A 539 12.17 1.62 46.34
N LYS A 540 12.56 0.35 46.45
CA LYS A 540 12.42 -0.65 45.37
C LYS A 540 11.00 -0.75 44.81
N PHE A 541 9.97 -0.51 45.61
CA PHE A 541 8.57 -0.60 45.21
C PHE A 541 7.80 0.72 45.38
N THR A 542 8.51 1.86 45.47
CA THR A 542 7.92 3.20 45.52
C THR A 542 8.62 4.14 44.56
N VAL A 543 7.84 4.71 43.65
CA VAL A 543 8.32 5.69 42.67
C VAL A 543 7.50 6.98 42.79
N ARG A 544 8.18 8.12 42.64
CA ARG A 544 7.54 9.43 42.51
C ARG A 544 7.70 9.95 41.10
N ILE A 545 6.62 10.47 40.53
CA ILE A 545 6.61 11.17 39.24
C ILE A 545 6.38 12.65 39.54
N VAL A 546 7.37 13.48 39.21
CA VAL A 546 7.33 14.93 39.42
C VAL A 546 7.01 15.61 38.10
N THR A 547 6.21 16.68 38.14
CA THR A 547 5.80 17.46 36.98
C THR A 547 6.12 18.95 37.13
N GLY A 548 6.41 19.63 36.03
CA GLY A 548 6.74 21.07 36.03
C GLY A 548 5.54 21.99 36.26
N LYS A 549 4.33 21.47 36.10
CA LYS A 549 3.02 22.07 36.44
C LYS A 549 2.08 20.95 36.91
N PRO A 550 1.00 21.23 37.66
CA PRO A 550 0.02 20.21 37.99
C PRO A 550 -0.56 19.58 36.72
N PHE A 551 -0.69 18.25 36.71
CA PHE A 551 -1.02 17.48 35.52
C PHE A 551 -2.18 16.52 35.81
N PRO A 552 -3.45 16.99 35.80
CA PRO A 552 -4.62 16.21 36.18
C PRO A 552 -4.83 14.98 35.31
N THR A 553 -4.38 15.01 34.05
CA THR A 553 -4.52 13.90 33.10
C THR A 553 -3.37 12.88 33.15
N LEU A 554 -2.37 13.04 34.04
CA LEU A 554 -1.27 12.06 34.19
C LEU A 554 -1.74 10.62 34.41
N PRO A 555 -2.75 10.31 35.26
CA PRO A 555 -3.29 8.95 35.37
C PRO A 555 -3.87 8.42 34.05
N ASN A 556 -4.52 9.27 33.24
CA ASN A 556 -5.04 8.89 31.92
C ASN A 556 -3.90 8.53 30.94
N GLN A 557 -2.77 9.23 30.99
CA GLN A 557 -1.60 8.94 30.16
C GLN A 557 -0.90 7.65 30.63
N LEU A 558 -0.76 7.44 31.94
CA LEU A 558 -0.19 6.22 32.50
C LEU A 558 -1.05 4.99 32.15
N ALA A 559 -2.39 5.10 32.17
CA ALA A 559 -3.33 4.03 31.81
C ALA A 559 -3.52 3.75 30.30
N LEU A 560 -2.65 4.31 29.46
CA LEU A 560 -2.72 4.21 28.00
C LEU A 560 -1.33 4.08 27.34
N ARG A 561 -0.36 4.91 27.75
CA ARG A 561 0.91 5.16 27.04
C ARG A 561 2.16 4.93 27.90
N GLY A 562 2.02 4.89 29.23
CA GLY A 562 3.13 4.68 30.18
C GLY A 562 3.54 3.22 30.34
N ALA A 563 3.79 2.52 29.23
CA ALA A 563 4.15 1.10 29.22
C ALA A 563 5.56 0.89 29.81
N ILE A 564 5.72 -0.18 30.59
CA ILE A 564 6.98 -0.51 31.26
C ILE A 564 7.73 -1.61 30.50
N LEU A 565 9.03 -1.40 30.27
CA LEU A 565 9.93 -2.27 29.51
C LEU A 565 11.07 -2.80 30.41
N ALA A 566 11.59 -3.97 30.08
CA ALA A 566 12.69 -4.65 30.80
C ALA A 566 14.05 -3.94 30.60
N PRO A 567 14.63 -3.25 31.61
CA PRO A 567 15.79 -2.39 31.40
C PRO A 567 17.04 -3.12 30.91
N ARG A 568 17.40 -4.27 31.48
CA ARG A 568 18.63 -5.01 31.11
C ARG A 568 18.53 -5.60 29.70
N HIS A 569 17.31 -5.87 29.22
CA HIS A 569 17.05 -6.37 27.87
C HIS A 569 17.20 -5.29 26.79
N PHE A 570 16.67 -4.09 27.04
CA PHE A 570 16.58 -3.02 26.02
C PHE A 570 17.62 -1.89 26.15
N LYS A 571 18.31 -1.73 27.29
CA LYS A 571 19.30 -0.64 27.46
C LYS A 571 20.47 -0.81 26.48
N GLY A 572 20.74 0.23 25.69
CA GLY A 572 21.77 0.21 24.65
C GLY A 572 21.40 -0.62 23.40
N LYS A 573 20.11 -0.93 23.21
CA LYS A 573 19.60 -1.57 21.98
C LYS A 573 18.90 -0.54 21.09
N ASP A 574 18.86 -0.83 19.79
CA ASP A 574 18.13 -0.01 18.83
C ASP A 574 16.63 -0.38 18.77
N ARG A 575 15.86 0.40 18.01
CA ARG A 575 14.42 0.12 17.81
C ARG A 575 14.17 -1.18 17.03
N ALA A 576 15.06 -1.56 16.11
CA ALA A 576 14.90 -2.78 15.32
C ALA A 576 15.05 -4.05 16.19
N PHE A 577 15.87 -4.01 17.23
CA PHE A 577 15.92 -5.04 18.28
C PHE A 577 14.59 -5.08 19.06
N THR A 578 14.04 -3.92 19.44
CA THR A 578 12.75 -3.85 20.16
C THR A 578 11.59 -4.42 19.34
N ASP A 579 11.49 -4.07 18.06
CA ASP A 579 10.47 -4.59 17.14
C ASP A 579 10.57 -6.12 16.91
N ARG A 580 11.76 -6.72 17.10
CA ARG A 580 12.03 -8.16 16.91
C ARG A 580 12.00 -8.98 18.20
N ASN A 581 12.25 -8.36 19.35
CA ASN A 581 12.40 -9.02 20.66
C ASN A 581 11.55 -8.32 21.74
N PRO A 582 10.24 -8.09 21.53
CA PRO A 582 9.40 -7.42 22.51
C PRO A 582 9.22 -8.29 23.78
N VAL A 583 9.45 -7.68 24.93
CA VAL A 583 9.49 -8.30 26.27
C VAL A 583 8.86 -7.32 27.24
N GLY A 584 7.72 -7.70 27.83
CA GLY A 584 7.03 -6.93 28.84
C GLY A 584 6.73 -7.77 30.07
N THR A 585 5.86 -7.26 30.94
CA THR A 585 5.31 -7.97 32.10
C THR A 585 3.95 -8.63 31.81
N GLY A 586 3.38 -8.39 30.63
CA GLY A 586 1.96 -8.59 30.31
C GLY A 586 1.46 -10.04 30.20
N PRO A 587 0.14 -10.20 29.97
CA PRO A 587 -0.54 -11.49 29.94
C PRO A 587 -0.07 -12.44 28.83
N TYR A 588 0.55 -11.95 27.76
CA TYR A 588 1.03 -12.77 26.67
C TYR A 588 2.49 -12.48 26.31
N ARG A 589 3.20 -13.54 25.92
CA ARG A 589 4.58 -13.54 25.43
C ARG A 589 4.58 -13.51 23.90
N PHE A 590 5.54 -12.82 23.32
CA PHE A 590 5.78 -12.84 21.88
C PHE A 590 6.27 -14.22 21.43
N VAL A 591 5.75 -14.72 20.31
CA VAL A 591 6.23 -15.95 19.65
C VAL A 591 6.90 -15.62 18.33
N ARG A 592 6.19 -14.94 17.42
CA ARG A 592 6.70 -14.53 16.10
C ARG A 592 5.84 -13.45 15.46
N TRP A 593 6.37 -12.86 14.39
CA TRP A 593 5.68 -11.93 13.52
C TRP A 593 6.04 -12.18 12.07
N ASP A 594 5.08 -12.76 11.35
CA ASP A 594 5.15 -12.97 9.91
C ASP A 594 4.44 -11.75 9.27
N ARG A 595 5.22 -10.73 8.87
CA ARG A 595 4.73 -9.41 8.41
C ARG A 595 3.65 -9.56 7.33
N ASP A 596 2.58 -8.78 7.49
CA ASP A 596 1.39 -8.80 6.63
C ASP A 596 0.66 -10.19 6.51
N GLU A 597 1.05 -11.20 7.29
CA GLU A 597 0.39 -12.52 7.37
C GLU A 597 -0.22 -12.78 8.76
N ARG A 598 0.58 -12.69 9.84
CA ARG A 598 0.15 -12.89 11.24
C ARG A 598 1.17 -12.41 12.26
N LEU A 599 0.68 -12.05 13.44
CA LEU A 599 1.46 -11.93 14.67
C LEU A 599 0.92 -12.91 15.72
N GLU A 600 1.80 -13.70 16.32
CA GLU A 600 1.44 -14.79 17.23
C GLU A 600 1.99 -14.57 18.64
N LEU A 601 1.09 -14.70 19.63
CA LEU A 601 1.38 -14.56 21.05
C LEU A 601 0.95 -15.82 21.83
N SER A 602 1.72 -16.19 22.85
CA SER A 602 1.44 -17.32 23.76
C SER A 602 1.14 -16.84 25.17
N ALA A 603 0.31 -17.58 25.93
CA ALA A 603 -0.06 -17.20 27.28
C ALA A 603 1.14 -17.15 28.24
N ASN A 604 1.22 -16.08 29.03
CA ASN A 604 2.15 -15.98 30.13
C ASN A 604 1.54 -16.69 31.36
N GLU A 605 1.79 -17.99 31.51
CA GLU A 605 1.30 -18.79 32.66
C GLU A 605 1.76 -18.25 34.03
N ARG A 606 2.79 -17.40 34.07
CA ARG A 606 3.30 -16.70 35.26
C ARG A 606 2.86 -15.22 35.34
N TRP A 607 1.83 -14.81 34.59
CA TRP A 607 1.32 -13.44 34.68
C TRP A 607 0.75 -13.16 36.06
N TRP A 608 1.07 -11.99 36.63
CA TRP A 608 0.67 -11.58 37.97
C TRP A 608 -0.85 -11.41 38.13
N GLY A 609 -1.57 -11.17 37.02
CA GLY A 609 -3.04 -11.14 36.97
C GLY A 609 -3.71 -12.52 36.84
N GLY A 610 -2.94 -13.61 36.88
CA GLY A 610 -3.39 -14.99 36.71
C GLY A 610 -3.35 -15.48 35.26
N ALA A 611 -2.99 -16.75 35.05
CA ALA A 611 -2.76 -17.30 33.71
C ALA A 611 -3.95 -17.11 32.74
N PRO A 612 -3.72 -16.62 31.50
CA PRO A 612 -4.80 -16.43 30.53
C PRO A 612 -5.56 -17.71 30.19
N LYS A 613 -6.87 -17.54 29.96
CA LYS A 613 -7.81 -18.60 29.53
C LYS A 613 -7.66 -19.01 28.06
N VAL A 614 -6.88 -18.24 27.30
CA VAL A 614 -6.61 -18.44 25.86
C VAL A 614 -5.10 -18.63 25.76
N LYS A 615 -4.67 -19.81 25.29
CA LYS A 615 -3.26 -20.22 25.28
C LYS A 615 -2.47 -19.64 24.10
N THR A 616 -3.14 -19.39 22.99
CA THR A 616 -2.54 -18.76 21.80
C THR A 616 -3.48 -17.68 21.27
N LEU A 617 -2.98 -16.45 21.18
CA LEU A 617 -3.68 -15.29 20.64
C LEU A 617 -2.97 -14.84 19.36
N ILE A 618 -3.66 -14.86 18.23
CA ILE A 618 -3.11 -14.48 16.93
C ILE A 618 -3.83 -13.22 16.44
N PHE A 619 -3.08 -12.24 15.98
CA PHE A 619 -3.58 -11.10 15.21
C PHE A 619 -3.27 -11.33 13.73
N ARG A 620 -4.29 -11.28 12.87
CA ARG A 620 -4.18 -11.48 11.41
C ARG A 620 -4.58 -10.18 10.70
N PRO A 621 -3.68 -9.54 9.93
CA PRO A 621 -4.06 -8.47 9.02
C PRO A 621 -4.92 -9.01 7.87
N ILE A 622 -6.08 -8.40 7.64
CA ILE A 622 -6.97 -8.64 6.49
C ILE A 622 -7.65 -7.30 6.18
N PRO A 623 -7.20 -6.55 5.15
CA PRO A 623 -7.73 -5.20 4.87
C PRO A 623 -9.20 -5.21 4.43
N GLU A 624 -9.59 -6.13 3.54
CA GLU A 624 -10.90 -6.15 2.92
C GLU A 624 -11.99 -6.58 3.91
N HIS A 625 -12.97 -5.70 4.15
CA HIS A 625 -14.06 -5.93 5.10
C HIS A 625 -14.87 -7.19 4.78
N ALA A 626 -15.17 -7.44 3.51
CA ALA A 626 -15.89 -8.63 3.07
C ALA A 626 -15.08 -9.92 3.29
N VAL A 627 -13.75 -9.88 3.11
CA VAL A 627 -12.87 -11.02 3.34
C VAL A 627 -12.77 -11.34 4.84
N ARG A 628 -12.76 -10.33 5.73
CA ARG A 628 -12.88 -10.55 7.19
C ARG A 628 -14.18 -11.27 7.55
N VAL A 629 -15.32 -10.86 6.97
CA VAL A 629 -16.61 -11.51 7.25
C VAL A 629 -16.66 -12.94 6.70
N ALA A 630 -16.14 -13.19 5.48
CA ALA A 630 -16.07 -14.52 4.90
C ALA A 630 -15.18 -15.48 5.72
N ALA A 631 -13.98 -15.04 6.12
CA ALA A 631 -13.07 -15.80 6.97
C ALA A 631 -13.68 -16.15 8.35
N LEU A 632 -14.51 -15.25 8.90
CA LEU A 632 -15.25 -15.46 10.14
C LEU A 632 -16.38 -16.50 9.96
N GLN A 633 -17.11 -16.49 8.84
CA GLN A 633 -18.13 -17.50 8.53
C GLN A 633 -17.52 -18.90 8.35
N ALA A 634 -16.40 -18.98 7.62
CA ALA A 634 -15.61 -20.21 7.46
C ALA A 634 -15.12 -20.73 8.82
N GLY A 635 -14.70 -19.83 9.72
CA GLY A 635 -14.11 -20.16 11.02
C GLY A 635 -12.57 -20.16 11.02
N GLU A 636 -11.95 -19.55 10.00
CA GLU A 636 -10.50 -19.27 10.00
C GLU A 636 -10.12 -18.28 11.10
N ILE A 637 -11.05 -17.37 11.43
CA ILE A 637 -10.91 -16.35 12.46
C ILE A 637 -12.11 -16.38 13.43
N ASP A 638 -11.94 -15.74 14.59
CA ASP A 638 -12.92 -15.79 15.68
C ASP A 638 -13.48 -14.41 16.09
N LEU A 639 -12.71 -13.35 15.84
CA LEU A 639 -13.11 -11.97 16.10
C LEU A 639 -12.69 -11.10 14.91
N ALA A 640 -13.64 -10.50 14.21
CA ALA A 640 -13.40 -9.54 13.14
C ALA A 640 -13.76 -8.12 13.64
N VAL A 641 -12.81 -7.19 13.54
CA VAL A 641 -13.06 -5.77 13.84
C VAL A 641 -13.56 -5.01 12.60
N ASN A 642 -14.16 -3.83 12.84
CA ASN A 642 -14.59 -2.89 11.81
C ASN A 642 -15.48 -3.55 10.75
N VAL A 643 -16.58 -4.16 11.18
CA VAL A 643 -17.60 -4.74 10.29
C VAL A 643 -18.52 -3.64 9.76
N PRO A 644 -18.73 -3.50 8.43
CA PRO A 644 -19.69 -2.55 7.87
C PRO A 644 -21.13 -2.87 8.29
N PRO A 645 -21.99 -1.85 8.53
CA PRO A 645 -23.40 -2.05 8.91
C PRO A 645 -24.16 -3.05 8.02
N HIS A 646 -24.07 -2.91 6.70
CA HIS A 646 -24.73 -3.78 5.73
C HIS A 646 -24.26 -5.25 5.77
N LEU A 647 -23.14 -5.58 6.43
CA LEU A 647 -22.69 -6.96 6.67
C LEU A 647 -23.09 -7.52 8.04
N LEU A 648 -23.63 -6.70 8.96
CA LEU A 648 -24.17 -7.20 10.23
C LEU A 648 -25.26 -8.27 10.03
N PRO A 649 -26.24 -8.12 9.11
CA PRO A 649 -27.27 -9.15 8.89
C PRO A 649 -26.71 -10.48 8.37
N VAL A 650 -25.53 -10.47 7.74
CA VAL A 650 -24.84 -11.70 7.27
C VAL A 650 -24.24 -12.47 8.45
N ILE A 651 -23.75 -11.75 9.46
CA ILE A 651 -23.20 -12.32 10.70
C ILE A 651 -24.33 -12.78 11.63
N GLU A 652 -25.36 -11.95 11.81
CA GLU A 652 -26.48 -12.20 12.73
C GLU A 652 -27.35 -13.39 12.31
N LYS A 653 -27.46 -13.66 11.00
CA LYS A 653 -28.14 -14.86 10.46
C LYS A 653 -27.29 -16.14 10.52
N HIS A 654 -25.99 -16.06 10.79
CA HIS A 654 -25.10 -17.21 10.71
C HIS A 654 -25.08 -18.02 12.02
N PRO A 655 -25.35 -19.35 12.01
CA PRO A 655 -25.64 -20.12 13.23
C PRO A 655 -24.49 -20.12 14.25
N ARG A 656 -23.24 -19.99 13.80
CA ARG A 656 -22.03 -19.99 14.65
C ARG A 656 -21.57 -18.60 15.10
N LEU A 657 -22.18 -17.50 14.66
CA LEU A 657 -21.67 -16.13 14.92
C LEU A 657 -22.66 -15.24 15.69
N TYR A 658 -22.16 -14.12 16.21
CA TYR A 658 -22.97 -13.01 16.72
C TYR A 658 -22.31 -11.66 16.41
N SER A 659 -23.10 -10.58 16.34
CA SER A 659 -22.57 -9.22 16.30
C SER A 659 -22.33 -8.72 17.73
N ALA A 660 -21.18 -8.10 17.97
CA ALA A 660 -20.93 -7.31 19.17
C ALA A 660 -20.73 -5.84 18.77
N ARG A 661 -21.28 -4.92 19.54
CA ARG A 661 -21.24 -3.48 19.25
C ARG A 661 -21.03 -2.64 20.50
N ALA A 662 -20.27 -1.56 20.38
CA ALA A 662 -20.06 -0.58 21.44
C ALA A 662 -20.12 0.85 20.88
N PRO A 663 -20.61 1.84 21.64
CA PRO A 663 -20.43 3.25 21.29
C PRO A 663 -18.93 3.60 21.30
N SER A 664 -18.41 4.01 20.15
CA SER A 664 -16.98 4.28 19.97
C SER A 664 -16.50 5.45 20.81
N VAL A 665 -15.21 5.49 21.11
CA VAL A 665 -14.52 6.71 21.57
C VAL A 665 -14.56 7.82 20.51
N ARG A 666 -14.89 7.47 19.26
CA ARG A 666 -14.86 8.34 18.08
C ARG A 666 -16.14 9.15 17.88
N THR A 667 -15.98 10.47 17.85
CA THR A 667 -17.02 11.44 17.45
C THR A 667 -16.67 12.07 16.11
N LEU A 668 -17.67 12.35 15.29
CA LEU A 668 -17.57 13.02 14.00
C LEU A 668 -18.34 14.34 14.04
N PHE A 669 -17.73 15.36 13.45
CA PHE A 669 -18.21 16.74 13.44
C PHE A 669 -17.54 17.50 12.29
N ILE A 670 -18.07 18.68 11.98
CA ILE A 670 -17.51 19.59 10.98
C ILE A 670 -17.02 20.85 11.71
N PRO A 671 -15.71 21.00 11.96
CA PRO A 671 -15.15 22.29 12.37
C PRO A 671 -15.41 23.35 11.30
N ILE A 672 -15.78 24.55 11.76
CA ILE A 672 -16.09 25.70 10.91
C ILE A 672 -15.05 26.76 11.22
N TYR A 673 -14.26 27.14 10.22
CA TYR A 673 -13.18 28.11 10.40
C TYR A 673 -13.76 29.45 10.85
N THR A 674 -13.23 30.01 11.93
CA THR A 674 -13.55 31.38 12.38
C THR A 674 -12.38 32.35 12.18
N HIS A 675 -11.16 31.83 12.17
CA HIS A 675 -9.92 32.58 12.02
C HIS A 675 -8.99 31.96 10.97
N GLN A 676 -8.04 32.77 10.49
CA GLN A 676 -6.89 32.35 9.71
C GLN A 676 -5.69 32.14 10.62
N PHE A 677 -4.78 31.26 10.22
CA PHE A 677 -3.59 30.88 10.99
C PHE A 677 -2.34 30.89 10.11
N ASP A 678 -1.19 31.24 10.69
CA ASP A 678 0.10 31.20 10.02
C ASP A 678 0.73 29.78 10.02
N ALA A 679 1.90 29.64 9.39
CA ALA A 679 2.65 28.38 9.37
C ALA A 679 3.23 27.96 10.74
N ALA A 680 3.06 28.79 11.78
CA ALA A 680 3.36 28.48 13.18
C ALA A 680 2.08 28.27 14.02
N ASN A 681 0.91 28.12 13.37
CA ASN A 681 -0.42 27.94 13.96
C ASN A 681 -0.89 29.11 14.85
N LYS A 682 -0.37 30.32 14.64
CA LYS A 682 -0.84 31.54 15.34
C LYS A 682 -1.98 32.18 14.56
N PRO A 683 -3.04 32.68 15.24
CA PRO A 683 -4.13 33.37 14.57
C PRO A 683 -3.64 34.69 13.95
N THR A 684 -3.98 34.94 12.69
CA THR A 684 -3.60 36.15 11.93
C THR A 684 -4.75 37.11 11.69
N GLY A 685 -6.00 36.69 11.94
CA GLY A 685 -7.21 37.48 11.82
C GLY A 685 -8.44 36.60 11.59
N PRO A 686 -9.64 37.19 11.41
CA PRO A 686 -10.84 36.44 11.02
C PRO A 686 -10.67 35.69 9.70
N VAL A 687 -11.44 34.62 9.52
CA VAL A 687 -11.52 33.88 8.23
C VAL A 687 -12.07 34.79 7.12
N GLU A 688 -11.65 34.54 5.88
CA GLU A 688 -12.20 35.20 4.70
C GLU A 688 -13.55 34.58 4.29
N GLY A 689 -14.47 35.42 3.82
CA GLY A 689 -15.76 34.99 3.27
C GLY A 689 -16.87 34.80 4.32
N PRO A 690 -18.03 34.23 3.94
CA PRO A 690 -19.26 34.30 4.72
C PRO A 690 -19.18 33.72 6.14
N THR A 691 -18.32 32.72 6.38
CA THR A 691 -18.17 32.08 7.70
C THR A 691 -17.45 32.94 8.73
N ALA A 692 -16.97 34.13 8.36
CA ALA A 692 -16.56 35.17 9.32
C ALA A 692 -17.71 35.57 10.25
N ASP A 693 -18.94 35.70 9.71
CA ASP A 693 -20.12 36.07 10.50
C ASP A 693 -20.60 34.88 11.35
N LYS A 694 -20.73 35.12 12.66
CA LYS A 694 -21.27 34.18 13.64
C LYS A 694 -22.70 33.73 13.28
N ARG A 695 -23.49 34.57 12.62
CA ARG A 695 -24.87 34.28 12.18
C ARG A 695 -24.89 33.30 11.01
N VAL A 696 -23.98 33.41 10.04
CA VAL A 696 -23.80 32.40 8.97
C VAL A 696 -23.39 31.05 9.56
N ARG A 697 -22.51 31.02 10.56
CA ARG A 697 -22.15 29.77 11.26
C ARG A 697 -23.33 29.18 12.03
N GLN A 698 -24.13 30.00 12.71
CA GLN A 698 -25.39 29.57 13.34
C GLN A 698 -26.44 29.07 12.32
N ALA A 699 -26.47 29.62 11.10
CA ALA A 699 -27.32 29.12 10.01
C ALA A 699 -26.90 27.72 9.55
N ILE A 700 -25.60 27.46 9.41
CA ILE A 700 -25.04 26.14 9.10
C ILE A 700 -25.44 25.11 10.18
N LEU A 701 -25.38 25.49 11.47
CA LEU A 701 -25.82 24.62 12.58
C LEU A 701 -27.33 24.35 12.58
N ALA A 702 -28.16 25.29 12.12
CA ALA A 702 -29.61 25.14 12.03
C ALA A 702 -30.08 24.40 10.77
N ALA A 703 -29.32 24.43 9.67
CA ALA A 703 -29.70 23.83 8.40
C ALA A 703 -29.62 22.29 8.35
N VAL A 704 -28.79 21.67 9.20
CA VAL A 704 -28.43 20.25 9.10
C VAL A 704 -29.23 19.40 10.10
N ASN A 705 -29.64 18.20 9.66
CA ASN A 705 -30.29 17.17 10.47
C ASN A 705 -29.44 15.89 10.49
N PRO A 706 -28.51 15.75 11.46
CA PRO A 706 -27.70 14.54 11.57
C PRO A 706 -28.48 13.30 12.03
N ASP A 707 -29.68 13.44 12.61
CA ASP A 707 -30.53 12.31 12.98
C ASP A 707 -31.10 11.60 11.72
N GLU A 708 -31.45 12.37 10.68
CA GLU A 708 -31.76 11.84 9.34
C GLU A 708 -30.55 11.10 8.73
N ILE A 709 -29.34 11.65 8.89
CA ILE A 709 -28.10 11.05 8.36
C ILE A 709 -27.74 9.75 9.10
N ILE A 710 -27.93 9.71 10.43
CA ILE A 710 -27.76 8.50 11.25
C ILE A 710 -28.70 7.39 10.76
N GLY A 711 -29.98 7.71 10.54
CA GLY A 711 -30.98 6.74 10.10
C GLY A 711 -30.78 6.25 8.66
N THR A 712 -30.47 7.16 7.73
CA THR A 712 -30.41 6.86 6.28
C THR A 712 -29.03 6.40 5.81
N VAL A 713 -27.98 7.17 6.11
CA VAL A 713 -26.62 6.87 5.64
C VAL A 713 -25.97 5.81 6.52
N LEU A 714 -26.11 5.90 7.85
CA LEU A 714 -25.39 5.05 8.80
C LEU A 714 -26.20 3.84 9.30
N GLU A 715 -27.40 3.60 8.76
CA GLU A 715 -28.24 2.43 9.09
C GLU A 715 -28.48 2.31 10.62
N SER A 716 -28.66 3.45 11.28
CA SER A 716 -28.77 3.62 12.74
C SER A 716 -27.56 3.13 13.56
N GLN A 717 -26.39 2.92 12.96
CA GLN A 717 -25.15 2.51 13.67
C GLN A 717 -24.30 3.70 14.14
N ALA A 718 -24.96 4.72 14.68
CA ALA A 718 -24.32 5.91 15.28
C ALA A 718 -25.26 6.56 16.32
N ILE A 719 -24.71 7.38 17.22
CA ILE A 719 -25.45 8.07 18.29
C ILE A 719 -25.30 9.58 18.12
N ARG A 720 -26.42 10.31 18.10
CA ARG A 720 -26.43 11.78 17.98
C ARG A 720 -25.67 12.46 19.13
N THR A 721 -24.76 13.39 18.81
CA THR A 721 -23.99 14.15 19.81
C THR A 721 -24.37 15.62 19.84
N ALA A 722 -24.21 16.25 21.02
CA ALA A 722 -24.37 17.69 21.21
C ALA A 722 -23.05 18.47 21.06
N THR A 723 -21.92 17.78 21.15
CA THR A 723 -20.56 18.31 21.28
C THR A 723 -19.57 17.31 20.64
N PRO A 724 -18.28 17.64 20.50
CA PRO A 724 -17.25 16.65 20.13
C PRO A 724 -16.98 15.62 21.24
N LEU A 725 -17.61 15.70 22.41
CA LEU A 725 -17.42 14.76 23.52
C LEU A 725 -18.58 13.77 23.63
N THR A 726 -18.26 12.56 24.09
CA THR A 726 -19.26 11.52 24.44
C THR A 726 -19.53 11.50 25.94
N ALA A 727 -20.63 10.88 26.38
CA ALA A 727 -20.99 10.79 27.80
C ALA A 727 -20.02 9.99 28.69
N LYS A 728 -18.97 9.37 28.12
CA LYS A 728 -17.84 8.76 28.85
C LYS A 728 -16.68 9.72 29.12
N HIS A 729 -16.63 10.89 28.47
CA HIS A 729 -15.57 11.87 28.67
C HIS A 729 -15.80 12.70 29.94
N PHE A 730 -14.77 12.84 30.77
CA PHE A 730 -14.69 13.90 31.75
C PHE A 730 -14.73 15.28 31.05
N GLY A 731 -15.49 16.24 31.58
CA GLY A 731 -15.79 17.51 30.92
C GLY A 731 -17.03 17.50 30.01
N PHE A 732 -17.71 16.37 29.83
CA PHE A 732 -18.99 16.31 29.10
C PHE A 732 -20.13 16.98 29.89
N ASP A 733 -20.79 17.98 29.33
CA ASP A 733 -21.96 18.64 29.93
C ASP A 733 -23.28 17.98 29.48
N ARG A 734 -24.02 17.40 30.44
CA ARG A 734 -25.35 16.81 30.24
C ARG A 734 -26.48 17.84 30.04
N ALA A 735 -26.25 19.13 30.24
CA ALA A 735 -27.22 20.19 29.94
C ALA A 735 -27.23 20.55 28.44
N LEU A 736 -26.09 20.46 27.75
CA LEU A 736 -26.01 20.73 26.31
C LEU A 736 -26.86 19.73 25.50
N ARG A 737 -27.57 20.23 24.49
CA ARG A 737 -28.47 19.44 23.63
C ARG A 737 -28.01 19.56 22.18
N PRO A 738 -28.17 18.52 21.35
CA PRO A 738 -27.93 18.65 19.91
C PRO A 738 -28.83 19.73 19.33
N VAL A 739 -28.28 20.58 18.45
CA VAL A 739 -29.06 21.55 17.70
C VAL A 739 -30.08 20.78 16.84
N ARG A 740 -31.34 21.19 16.91
CA ARG A 740 -32.42 20.70 16.04
C ARG A 740 -32.38 21.46 14.72
N GLN A 741 -32.73 20.78 13.64
CA GLN A 741 -32.86 21.42 12.34
C GLN A 741 -34.00 22.45 12.36
N ASP A 742 -33.72 23.64 11.84
CA ASP A 742 -34.64 24.75 11.66
C ASP A 742 -34.21 25.55 10.42
N PRO A 743 -34.65 25.14 9.20
CA PRO A 743 -34.27 25.82 7.96
C PRO A 743 -34.76 27.27 7.92
N ALA A 744 -35.91 27.58 8.52
CA ALA A 744 -36.45 28.95 8.57
C ALA A 744 -35.60 29.87 9.45
N ARG A 745 -34.96 29.35 10.51
CA ARG A 745 -33.92 30.07 11.26
C ARG A 745 -32.64 30.23 10.44
N ALA A 746 -32.24 29.22 9.67
CA ALA A 746 -31.06 29.31 8.80
C ALA A 746 -31.22 30.40 7.72
N GLU A 747 -32.32 30.39 6.98
CA GLU A 747 -32.66 31.40 5.97
C GLU A 747 -32.70 32.82 6.54
N ARG A 748 -33.36 32.99 7.70
CA ARG A 748 -33.42 34.27 8.42
C ARG A 748 -32.02 34.79 8.80
N LEU A 749 -31.18 33.93 9.39
CA LEU A 749 -29.82 34.29 9.77
C LEU A 749 -28.95 34.64 8.56
N LEU A 750 -29.13 33.97 7.41
CA LEU A 750 -28.45 34.34 6.16
C LEU A 750 -28.91 35.71 5.65
N ALA A 751 -30.22 35.99 5.65
CA ALA A 751 -30.76 37.30 5.26
C ALA A 751 -30.27 38.43 6.19
N GLU A 752 -30.29 38.24 7.51
CA GLU A 752 -29.73 39.16 8.50
C GLU A 752 -28.21 39.39 8.31
N SER A 753 -27.50 38.38 7.78
CA SER A 753 -26.06 38.45 7.43
C SER A 753 -25.78 39.12 6.07
N GLY A 754 -26.80 39.62 5.37
CA GLY A 754 -26.66 40.24 4.04
C GLY A 754 -26.66 39.24 2.87
N PHE A 755 -27.04 37.99 3.10
CA PHE A 755 -27.09 36.93 2.09
C PHE A 755 -28.51 36.36 1.86
N PRO A 756 -29.53 37.19 1.53
CA PRO A 756 -30.91 36.73 1.36
C PRO A 756 -31.11 35.78 0.17
N THR A 757 -30.16 35.74 -0.78
CA THR A 757 -30.13 34.79 -1.91
C THR A 757 -29.24 33.56 -1.64
N GLY A 758 -28.79 33.38 -0.40
CA GLY A 758 -27.93 32.27 -0.01
C GLY A 758 -26.48 32.40 -0.48
N ILE A 759 -25.62 31.50 0.00
CA ILE A 759 -24.15 31.54 -0.18
C ILE A 759 -23.62 30.25 -0.80
N ASP A 760 -22.42 30.34 -1.38
CA ASP A 760 -21.68 29.19 -1.91
C ASP A 760 -20.51 28.83 -0.98
N LEU A 761 -20.48 27.59 -0.50
CA LEU A 761 -19.41 27.07 0.37
C LEU A 761 -18.79 25.79 -0.20
N THR A 762 -17.64 25.40 0.36
CA THR A 762 -17.01 24.10 0.14
C THR A 762 -16.91 23.35 1.46
N LEU A 763 -17.28 22.07 1.47
CA LEU A 763 -17.03 21.14 2.57
C LEU A 763 -15.92 20.17 2.13
N ASN A 764 -14.76 20.25 2.77
CA ASN A 764 -13.66 19.33 2.52
C ASN A 764 -13.77 18.08 3.42
N SER A 765 -13.86 16.90 2.83
CA SER A 765 -13.97 15.62 3.55
C SER A 765 -12.79 14.70 3.21
N PRO A 766 -12.35 13.81 4.11
CA PRO A 766 -11.65 12.63 3.66
C PRO A 766 -12.57 11.72 2.82
N ASP A 767 -11.96 10.83 2.04
CA ASP A 767 -12.60 9.70 1.37
C ASP A 767 -12.07 8.40 2.01
N GLY A 768 -12.93 7.62 2.66
CA GLY A 768 -12.60 6.29 3.19
C GLY A 768 -11.79 6.27 4.49
N ARG A 769 -11.73 7.37 5.26
CA ARG A 769 -11.07 7.40 6.58
C ARG A 769 -11.99 6.92 7.70
N TYR A 770 -13.27 7.26 7.63
CA TYR A 770 -14.29 6.94 8.63
C TYR A 770 -15.47 6.22 7.97
N LEU A 771 -16.41 5.70 8.76
CA LEU A 771 -17.56 4.98 8.23
C LEU A 771 -18.46 5.91 7.40
N LYS A 772 -18.46 5.72 6.07
CA LYS A 772 -19.22 6.49 5.07
C LYS A 772 -19.00 8.01 5.16
N ASP A 773 -17.75 8.46 5.36
CA ASP A 773 -17.43 9.88 5.52
C ASP A 773 -17.81 10.74 4.31
N LYS A 774 -17.53 10.25 3.10
CA LYS A 774 -17.98 10.85 1.84
C LYS A 774 -19.49 11.01 1.78
N GLU A 775 -20.26 9.94 1.96
CA GLU A 775 -21.72 9.97 1.83
C GLU A 775 -22.38 10.82 2.92
N VAL A 776 -21.75 10.89 4.10
CA VAL A 776 -22.14 11.82 5.18
C VAL A 776 -21.86 13.27 4.79
N ALA A 777 -20.71 13.58 4.20
CA ALA A 777 -20.41 14.92 3.69
C ALA A 777 -21.37 15.34 2.56
N GLU A 778 -21.72 14.41 1.66
CA GLU A 778 -22.70 14.62 0.59
C GLU A 778 -24.11 14.85 1.14
N ALA A 779 -24.53 14.09 2.16
CA ALA A 779 -25.82 14.29 2.84
C ALA A 779 -25.89 15.64 3.58
N VAL A 780 -24.84 16.03 4.30
CA VAL A 780 -24.73 17.36 4.94
C VAL A 780 -24.79 18.47 3.89
N ALA A 781 -24.04 18.35 2.79
CA ALA A 781 -24.03 19.34 1.72
C ALA A 781 -25.40 19.45 1.02
N GLY A 782 -26.13 18.33 0.89
CA GLY A 782 -27.51 18.31 0.39
C GLY A 782 -28.50 19.04 1.32
N GLN A 783 -28.42 18.81 2.63
CA GLN A 783 -29.23 19.53 3.61
C GLN A 783 -28.90 21.03 3.66
N LEU A 784 -27.62 21.40 3.65
CA LEU A 784 -27.17 22.79 3.57
C LEU A 784 -27.69 23.49 2.30
N THR A 785 -27.61 22.83 1.16
CA THR A 785 -28.05 23.39 -0.13
C THR A 785 -29.57 23.61 -0.18
N LYS A 786 -30.37 22.75 0.47
CA LYS A 786 -31.82 22.95 0.64
C LYS A 786 -32.14 24.21 1.47
N ALA A 787 -31.27 24.62 2.39
CA ALA A 787 -31.41 25.81 3.24
C ALA A 787 -30.64 27.05 2.69
N GLY A 788 -30.41 27.11 1.37
CA GLY A 788 -29.75 28.25 0.72
C GLY A 788 -28.21 28.27 0.81
N ILE A 789 -27.58 27.30 1.45
CA ILE A 789 -26.11 27.20 1.61
C ILE A 789 -25.58 26.20 0.57
N ARG A 790 -25.43 26.67 -0.68
CA ARG A 790 -24.98 25.88 -1.84
C ARG A 790 -23.59 25.29 -1.58
N THR A 791 -23.55 24.02 -1.17
CA THR A 791 -22.33 23.40 -0.64
C THR A 791 -21.77 22.40 -1.62
N ARG A 792 -20.53 22.62 -2.07
CA ARG A 792 -19.76 21.65 -2.87
C ARG A 792 -18.91 20.78 -1.95
N VAL A 793 -19.06 19.47 -2.03
CA VAL A 793 -18.14 18.53 -1.38
C VAL A 793 -16.85 18.42 -2.21
N ARG A 794 -15.72 18.33 -1.52
CA ARG A 794 -14.45 17.84 -2.10
C ARG A 794 -13.92 16.73 -1.21
N THR A 795 -13.74 15.54 -1.79
CA THR A 795 -13.14 14.40 -1.09
C THR A 795 -11.65 14.29 -1.39
N TRP A 796 -10.90 13.74 -0.44
CA TRP A 796 -9.44 13.72 -0.43
C TRP A 796 -8.94 12.44 0.25
N GLU A 797 -7.85 11.85 -0.25
CA GLU A 797 -7.15 10.78 0.48
C GLU A 797 -6.65 11.31 1.84
N TRP A 798 -6.71 10.50 2.90
CA TRP A 798 -6.52 10.94 4.29
C TRP A 798 -5.18 11.65 4.58
N THR A 799 -4.08 11.12 4.06
CA THR A 799 -2.72 11.66 4.23
C THR A 799 -2.57 13.00 3.54
N THR A 800 -3.14 13.13 2.33
CA THR A 800 -3.25 14.36 1.56
C THR A 800 -4.14 15.37 2.28
N TYR A 801 -5.30 14.94 2.76
CA TYR A 801 -6.28 15.73 3.49
C TYR A 801 -5.66 16.39 4.73
N LEU A 802 -5.05 15.60 5.61
CA LEU A 802 -4.39 16.16 6.80
C LEU A 802 -3.21 17.05 6.43
N ASN A 803 -2.24 16.54 5.68
CA ASN A 803 -0.94 17.21 5.52
C ASN A 803 -0.98 18.41 4.54
N GLN A 804 -1.87 18.41 3.55
CA GLN A 804 -1.95 19.47 2.55
C GLN A 804 -3.13 20.42 2.76
N LEU A 805 -4.12 20.08 3.61
CA LEU A 805 -5.29 20.92 3.88
C LEU A 805 -5.50 21.24 5.36
N VAL A 806 -5.65 20.25 6.24
CA VAL A 806 -6.05 20.52 7.64
C VAL A 806 -4.89 21.11 8.45
N TYR A 807 -3.74 20.43 8.54
CA TYR A 807 -2.56 20.88 9.32
C TYR A 807 -1.91 22.17 8.80
N VAL A 808 -2.30 22.63 7.62
CA VAL A 808 -1.80 23.86 6.97
C VAL A 808 -2.92 24.87 6.69
N HIS A 809 -4.07 24.72 7.36
CA HIS A 809 -5.20 25.67 7.40
C HIS A 809 -5.86 26.01 6.05
N LYS A 810 -5.64 25.17 5.03
CA LYS A 810 -6.24 25.30 3.69
C LYS A 810 -7.58 24.57 3.54
N ALA A 811 -8.04 23.84 4.56
CA ALA A 811 -9.36 23.19 4.56
C ALA A 811 -10.56 24.16 4.76
N LYS A 812 -10.30 25.48 4.85
CA LYS A 812 -11.34 26.53 4.95
C LYS A 812 -12.34 26.48 3.78
N PRO A 813 -13.63 26.83 3.98
CA PRO A 813 -14.24 27.34 5.21
C PRO A 813 -14.72 26.25 6.19
N MET A 814 -14.91 25.01 5.72
CA MET A 814 -15.43 23.89 6.53
C MET A 814 -14.77 22.57 6.13
N ASN A 815 -14.55 21.71 7.11
CA ASN A 815 -13.94 20.40 6.90
C ASN A 815 -14.59 19.32 7.79
N LEU A 816 -14.71 18.08 7.34
CA LEU A 816 -15.22 16.96 8.15
C LEU A 816 -14.09 16.23 8.87
N ILE A 817 -14.18 16.04 10.20
CA ILE A 817 -13.19 15.27 10.95
C ILE A 817 -13.84 14.37 12.00
N GLY A 818 -13.19 13.23 12.24
CA GLY A 818 -13.54 12.27 13.29
C GLY A 818 -12.41 12.11 14.31
N TRP A 819 -12.66 12.52 15.54
CA TRP A 819 -11.69 12.47 16.64
C TRP A 819 -12.02 11.34 17.61
N GLY A 820 -11.01 10.61 18.09
CA GLY A 820 -11.18 9.52 19.04
C GLY A 820 -10.12 9.59 20.13
N ASN A 821 -10.54 10.00 21.33
CA ASN A 821 -9.67 10.34 22.44
C ASN A 821 -9.75 9.30 23.59
N THR A 822 -8.89 8.29 23.55
CA THR A 822 -8.82 7.19 24.54
C THR A 822 -8.27 7.61 25.91
N THR A 823 -8.00 8.90 26.15
CA THR A 823 -7.78 9.45 27.49
C THR A 823 -9.09 9.68 28.25
N TRP A 824 -10.25 9.71 27.57
CA TRP A 824 -11.56 10.00 28.14
C TRP A 824 -11.64 11.31 28.94
N ASP A 825 -10.81 12.31 28.62
CA ASP A 825 -10.80 13.63 29.25
C ASP A 825 -10.87 14.72 28.17
N ALA A 826 -11.70 15.75 28.37
CA ALA A 826 -11.91 16.85 27.43
C ALA A 826 -10.61 17.56 26.99
N ASP A 827 -9.56 17.58 27.82
CA ASP A 827 -8.21 18.03 27.47
C ASP A 827 -7.74 17.46 26.11
N GLY A 828 -7.77 16.13 25.97
CA GLY A 828 -7.34 15.39 24.78
C GLY A 828 -8.24 15.54 23.55
N THR A 829 -9.22 16.43 23.57
CA THR A 829 -10.11 16.76 22.44
C THR A 829 -10.15 18.26 22.20
N LEU A 830 -10.43 19.07 23.23
CA LEU A 830 -10.62 20.51 23.09
C LEU A 830 -9.33 21.26 22.80
N VAL A 831 -8.22 20.87 23.45
CA VAL A 831 -6.93 21.52 23.25
C VAL A 831 -6.36 21.27 21.85
N PRO A 832 -6.20 20.02 21.35
CA PRO A 832 -5.62 19.80 20.02
C PRO A 832 -6.46 20.41 18.87
N LEU A 833 -7.78 20.53 19.02
CA LEU A 833 -8.71 20.88 17.94
C LEU A 833 -9.23 22.33 17.93
N TRP A 834 -9.22 23.05 19.07
CA TRP A 834 -9.77 24.41 19.14
C TRP A 834 -8.93 25.41 19.95
N ARG A 835 -7.88 24.98 20.67
CA ARG A 835 -6.99 25.88 21.40
C ARG A 835 -5.91 26.41 20.46
N SER A 836 -5.78 27.72 20.35
CA SER A 836 -4.87 28.41 19.42
C SER A 836 -3.42 27.95 19.55
N GLY A 837 -2.68 27.87 18.45
CA GLY A 837 -1.31 27.34 18.41
C GLY A 837 -1.20 25.84 18.12
N ASN A 838 -2.32 25.10 18.07
CA ASN A 838 -2.32 23.67 17.69
C ASN A 838 -2.57 23.48 16.17
N PRO A 839 -1.97 22.48 15.51
CA PRO A 839 -2.11 22.27 14.06
C PRO A 839 -3.52 21.98 13.53
N LEU A 840 -4.47 21.61 14.40
CA LEU A 840 -5.86 21.36 14.00
C LEU A 840 -6.83 22.49 14.44
N ALA A 841 -6.32 23.53 15.13
CA ALA A 841 -7.14 24.63 15.61
C ALA A 841 -7.52 25.57 14.46
N ASN A 842 -8.83 25.67 14.17
CA ASN A 842 -9.40 26.60 13.19
C ASN A 842 -10.29 27.70 13.81
N TYR A 843 -10.24 27.79 15.14
CA TYR A 843 -10.96 28.72 15.99
C TYR A 843 -9.97 29.46 16.88
N HIS A 844 -10.26 30.72 17.20
CA HIS A 844 -9.56 31.49 18.20
C HIS A 844 -10.57 32.27 19.05
N SER A 845 -10.40 32.20 20.37
CA SER A 845 -11.04 33.08 21.34
C SER A 845 -10.14 33.13 22.58
N PRO A 846 -9.70 34.32 23.04
CA PRO A 846 -8.89 34.44 24.26
C PRO A 846 -9.58 33.88 25.51
N GLU A 847 -10.91 33.93 25.57
CA GLU A 847 -11.67 33.30 26.66
C GLU A 847 -11.57 31.77 26.59
N PHE A 848 -11.76 31.18 25.41
CA PHE A 848 -11.64 29.73 25.24
C PHE A 848 -10.23 29.22 25.56
N ASP A 849 -9.20 29.89 25.04
CA ASP A 849 -7.80 29.55 25.29
C ASP A 849 -7.47 29.63 26.79
N SER A 850 -7.92 30.69 27.48
CA SER A 850 -7.75 30.85 28.93
C SER A 850 -8.47 29.76 29.74
N LEU A 851 -9.70 29.42 29.36
CA LEU A 851 -10.48 28.36 29.99
C LEU A 851 -9.76 27.01 29.89
N VAL A 852 -9.35 26.58 28.69
CA VAL A 852 -8.71 25.25 28.55
C VAL A 852 -7.31 25.19 29.16
N ASP A 853 -6.55 26.29 29.15
CA ASP A 853 -5.25 26.37 29.84
C ASP A 853 -5.41 26.33 31.38
N GLU A 854 -6.47 26.92 31.96
CA GLU A 854 -6.84 26.73 33.38
C GLU A 854 -7.17 25.25 33.66
N ALA A 855 -8.02 24.65 32.83
CA ALA A 855 -8.44 23.25 33.01
C ALA A 855 -7.31 22.22 32.80
N GLN A 856 -6.24 22.58 32.10
CA GLN A 856 -5.02 21.76 32.01
C GLN A 856 -4.18 21.74 33.29
N THR A 857 -4.36 22.70 34.21
CA THR A 857 -3.51 22.86 35.41
C THR A 857 -4.26 22.89 36.74
N SER A 858 -5.59 22.91 36.74
CA SER A 858 -6.39 22.62 37.94
C SER A 858 -6.37 21.13 38.30
N LEU A 859 -6.33 20.80 39.59
CA LEU A 859 -6.57 19.44 40.12
C LEU A 859 -7.99 19.27 40.70
N ASP A 860 -8.78 20.34 40.78
CA ASP A 860 -10.16 20.29 41.23
C ASP A 860 -11.07 19.80 40.09
N ALA A 861 -11.62 18.60 40.27
CA ALA A 861 -12.49 17.95 39.29
C ALA A 861 -13.83 18.68 39.10
N VAL A 862 -14.38 19.35 40.12
CA VAL A 862 -15.62 20.14 39.99
C VAL A 862 -15.31 21.38 39.17
N ARG A 863 -14.25 22.12 39.51
CA ARG A 863 -13.82 23.31 38.77
C ARG A 863 -13.47 23.00 37.31
N ARG A 864 -12.71 21.92 37.03
CA ARG A 864 -12.43 21.50 35.64
C ARG A 864 -13.71 21.18 34.86
N GLN A 865 -14.69 20.51 35.49
CA GLN A 865 -15.97 20.18 34.84
C GLN A 865 -16.79 21.44 34.51
N GLU A 866 -16.81 22.46 35.38
CA GLU A 866 -17.43 23.76 35.06
C GLU A 866 -16.74 24.45 33.87
N ILE A 867 -15.41 24.46 33.86
CA ILE A 867 -14.62 25.12 32.82
C ILE A 867 -14.89 24.47 31.46
N TYR A 868 -14.87 23.14 31.39
CA TYR A 868 -15.16 22.43 30.13
C TYR A 868 -16.62 22.63 29.69
N ALA A 869 -17.59 22.70 30.60
CA ALA A 869 -18.97 23.03 30.26
C ALA A 869 -19.10 24.44 29.64
N LYS A 870 -18.37 25.44 30.17
CA LYS A 870 -18.30 26.80 29.62
C LYS A 870 -17.62 26.81 28.23
N ALA A 871 -16.46 26.18 28.11
CA ALA A 871 -15.70 26.11 26.86
C ALA A 871 -16.48 25.41 25.73
N LEU A 872 -17.20 24.33 26.04
CA LEU A 872 -18.10 23.66 25.09
C LEU A 872 -19.28 24.53 24.65
N ARG A 873 -19.86 25.30 25.58
CA ARG A 873 -20.96 26.21 25.27
C ARG A 873 -20.49 27.34 24.37
N LEU A 874 -19.35 27.95 24.67
CA LEU A 874 -18.73 29.00 23.86
C LEU A 874 -18.47 28.54 22.41
N LEU A 875 -17.95 27.32 22.20
CA LEU A 875 -17.77 26.75 20.85
C LEU A 875 -19.09 26.57 20.08
N LEU A 876 -20.16 26.16 20.75
CA LEU A 876 -21.49 25.99 20.14
C LEU A 876 -22.16 27.33 19.85
N ASP A 877 -22.08 28.28 20.78
CA ASP A 877 -22.63 29.63 20.64
C ASP A 877 -21.93 30.38 19.50
N ASP A 878 -20.61 30.28 19.39
CA ASP A 878 -19.84 30.85 18.27
C ASP A 878 -20.01 30.10 16.94
N GLY A 879 -20.63 28.91 16.95
CA GLY A 879 -20.75 28.07 15.76
C GLY A 879 -19.40 27.59 15.21
N ALA A 880 -18.42 27.34 16.08
CA ALA A 880 -17.07 26.90 15.70
C ALA A 880 -17.02 25.42 15.25
N LEU A 881 -18.07 24.64 15.55
CA LEU A 881 -18.23 23.26 15.10
C LEU A 881 -19.72 22.90 14.93
N LEU A 882 -20.02 22.11 13.91
CA LEU A 882 -21.29 21.40 13.73
C LEU A 882 -21.12 19.95 14.26
N PRO A 883 -21.71 19.58 15.42
CA PRO A 883 -21.64 18.21 15.91
C PRO A 883 -22.55 17.30 15.09
N LEU A 884 -22.05 16.14 14.66
CA LEU A 884 -22.84 15.14 13.95
C LEU A 884 -23.19 13.98 14.90
N TYR A 885 -22.26 13.06 15.16
CA TYR A 885 -22.52 11.81 15.88
C TYR A 885 -21.28 11.16 16.50
N GLN A 886 -21.49 10.23 17.42
CA GLN A 886 -20.56 9.21 17.90
C GLN A 886 -20.74 7.95 17.04
N GLN A 887 -19.65 7.38 16.52
CA GLN A 887 -19.71 6.15 15.73
C GLN A 887 -20.04 4.93 16.62
N MET A 888 -20.67 3.89 16.08
CA MET A 888 -20.67 2.56 16.70
C MET A 888 -19.49 1.74 16.17
N ASP A 889 -18.72 1.13 17.07
CA ASP A 889 -17.72 0.13 16.71
C ASP A 889 -18.39 -1.25 16.62
N LEU A 890 -18.18 -1.91 15.49
CA LEU A 890 -18.93 -3.09 15.05
C LEU A 890 -17.99 -4.27 14.86
N TYR A 891 -18.30 -5.37 15.55
CA TYR A 891 -17.48 -6.58 15.61
C TYR A 891 -18.29 -7.81 15.21
N GLY A 892 -17.67 -8.68 14.42
CA GLY A 892 -18.16 -10.03 14.15
C GLY A 892 -17.47 -11.02 15.07
N VAL A 893 -18.22 -11.87 15.76
CA VAL A 893 -17.67 -12.77 16.79
C VAL A 893 -18.16 -14.20 16.61
N ASN A 894 -17.27 -15.17 16.71
CA ASN A 894 -17.60 -16.58 16.82
C ASN A 894 -18.22 -16.89 18.20
N LYS A 895 -19.36 -17.58 18.24
CA LYS A 895 -20.07 -17.90 19.50
C LYS A 895 -19.21 -18.67 20.50
N ARG A 896 -18.17 -19.39 20.06
CA ARG A 896 -17.18 -20.04 20.94
C ARG A 896 -16.33 -19.06 21.76
N VAL A 897 -16.28 -17.78 21.38
CA VAL A 897 -15.51 -16.75 22.09
C VAL A 897 -16.42 -15.94 23.01
N SER A 898 -15.96 -15.74 24.23
CA SER A 898 -16.47 -14.73 25.15
C SER A 898 -15.75 -13.40 24.88
N PHE A 899 -16.38 -12.53 24.10
CA PHE A 899 -15.92 -11.18 23.80
C PHE A 899 -16.97 -10.14 24.20
N GLN A 900 -16.47 -9.01 24.74
CA GLN A 900 -17.22 -7.81 25.06
C GLN A 900 -16.62 -6.67 24.22
N ALA A 901 -17.41 -6.02 23.38
CA ALA A 901 -16.99 -4.82 22.68
C ALA A 901 -16.78 -3.67 23.71
N LEU A 902 -15.69 -2.93 23.56
CA LEU A 902 -15.30 -1.83 24.45
C LEU A 902 -15.32 -0.51 23.70
N SER A 903 -15.72 0.56 24.38
CA SER A 903 -15.76 1.90 23.78
C SER A 903 -14.38 2.42 23.39
N SER A 904 -13.29 1.95 24.02
CA SER A 904 -11.91 2.35 23.70
C SER A 904 -11.26 1.63 22.52
N GLU A 905 -12.02 0.88 21.71
CA GLU A 905 -11.53 0.02 20.60
C GLU A 905 -10.58 -1.13 21.03
N ARG A 906 -10.29 -1.27 22.34
CA ARG A 906 -9.28 -2.18 22.92
C ARG A 906 -9.65 -3.67 22.81
N ILE A 907 -8.66 -4.53 22.58
CA ILE A 907 -8.79 -6.00 22.59
C ILE A 907 -7.86 -6.60 23.66
N VAL A 908 -8.35 -6.67 24.89
CA VAL A 908 -7.62 -7.22 26.05
C VAL A 908 -7.71 -8.74 26.07
N GLY A 909 -6.64 -9.42 25.69
CA GLY A 909 -6.53 -10.88 25.61
C GLY A 909 -6.70 -11.59 26.94
N ALA A 910 -6.39 -10.94 28.07
CA ALA A 910 -6.67 -11.46 29.41
C ALA A 910 -8.18 -11.46 29.76
N TRP A 911 -9.00 -10.72 29.00
CA TRP A 911 -10.45 -10.64 29.17
C TRP A 911 -11.23 -11.50 28.17
N LEU A 912 -10.55 -12.00 27.13
CA LEU A 912 -11.06 -13.02 26.23
C LEU A 912 -11.16 -14.37 26.96
N GLY A 913 -12.08 -15.21 26.50
CA GLY A 913 -12.14 -16.61 26.91
C GLY A 913 -12.80 -17.45 25.83
N ILE A 914 -12.52 -18.75 25.85
CA ILE A 914 -13.30 -19.72 25.08
C ILE A 914 -14.47 -20.18 25.98
N ARG A 915 -15.68 -20.14 25.45
CA ARG A 915 -16.86 -20.75 26.09
C ARG A 915 -16.77 -22.27 25.92
N PRO A 916 -17.20 -23.08 26.90
CA PRO A 916 -17.39 -24.51 26.66
C PRO A 916 -18.34 -24.72 25.48
N GLY A 917 -18.16 -25.83 24.77
CA GLY A 917 -19.07 -26.21 23.68
C GLY A 917 -20.48 -26.52 24.19
N PRO A 918 -21.48 -26.51 23.29
CA PRO A 918 -22.77 -27.14 23.55
C PRO A 918 -22.64 -28.66 23.67
#